data_AF-A0A165W6X1-F1
#
_entry.id   AF-A0A165W6X1-F1
#
_cell.length_a   1.000
_cell.length_b   1.000
_cell.length_c   1.000
_cell.angle_alpha   90.00
_cell.angle_beta   90.00
_cell.angle_gamma   90.00
#
_symmetry.space_group_name_H-M   'P 1'
#
loop_
_entity.id
_entity.type
_entity.pdbx_description
1 polymer ?
#
loop_
_entity_poly.entity_id
_entity_poly.type
_entity_poly.pdbx_seq_one_letter_code
_entity_poly.pdbx_strand_id
1 'polypeptide(L)'
;MFCAEWPSRPFLRLYEKEEAEALQYQEEDSRVDDVWKLQRFLGVIKGFHTGSLDLTGRHEWRYKRYRERWDRFLLDFSAAALHTREEIEEIDVPWSRRTNGKIRVTHYLIPPEDLDAFYKNWELPEWYWIYPATVDTLETIAANPNPKFQQLLLTHLPTELLDHIFFLAPQSKAFLLGSTCRLLREISSRYIYKSRGIALAYKPDLNKRIGEEDLREMVYAAKTRLLDTVKELLARRDIMQKTTYLHLSDEWQMFNRVGDDVEITRPNEDNLYGCDINKDFYEPILTNMATFISTSVNLTRLSLVYIFVSPAIVRAIVSLPRLHTLSMVGCNFSPGLRLFPVRMPSSQSILDLQIKSPTVLWANYVYWTFLTMCPNVRSLSAVGGYTTETEFEVLPDLELRTMFNPWSTVERFVIERIRRYDALVLSLWIGEANAMAPLRLTHFKVDSHWPMNREEAFSLILALEGAPLRVLALCGLRYARLDLIERIAELFPDLEGLTLIHRRRHVNDTNSMLSVWPHASWEYAPLFRQFNKLEHIGMNLYTQTITDYVDCELMQRMETGEWDENGQDEVYMSEELDRDTVVRLFALHCPTLKSFTFHDRASLRLAYLISRRSDGTPVVQPEERHSSILGPILKRYCPSAMYNQTWDPALPET
;
A
#
# COMPACT_ATOMS: atom_id res chain seq x y z
N MET A 1 21.21 -18.44 50.85
CA MET A 1 20.13 -19.34 50.41
C MET A 1 19.17 -18.48 49.60
N PHE A 2 19.45 -18.30 48.31
CA PHE A 2 18.71 -17.37 47.45
C PHE A 2 17.76 -18.19 46.57
N CYS A 3 16.45 -18.02 46.79
CA CYS A 3 15.45 -18.34 45.77
C CYS A 3 15.70 -17.42 44.58
N ALA A 4 16.24 -17.98 43.50
CA ALA A 4 16.23 -17.33 42.21
C ALA A 4 14.80 -17.42 41.65
N GLU A 5 14.07 -16.30 41.70
CA GLU A 5 12.90 -16.11 40.85
C GLU A 5 13.38 -16.16 39.40
N TRP A 6 12.90 -17.18 38.67
CA TRP A 6 13.27 -17.44 37.30
C TRP A 6 12.60 -16.42 36.38
N PRO A 7 13.29 -15.91 35.35
CA PRO A 7 12.68 -15.00 34.38
C PRO A 7 11.52 -15.71 33.66
N SER A 8 10.42 -14.98 33.52
CA SER A 8 9.19 -15.39 32.86
C SER A 8 9.44 -15.98 31.48
N ARG A 9 8.60 -16.96 31.10
CA ARG A 9 8.68 -17.73 29.85
C ARG A 9 8.76 -16.79 28.63
N PRO A 10 9.77 -16.89 27.75
CA PRO A 10 9.70 -16.22 26.47
C PRO A 10 8.65 -16.95 25.60
N PHE A 11 7.58 -16.24 25.25
CA PHE A 11 6.56 -16.69 24.33
C PHE A 11 7.19 -16.99 22.97
N LEU A 12 6.92 -18.19 22.46
CA LEU A 12 7.61 -18.81 21.33
C LEU A 12 6.72 -18.77 20.10
N ARG A 13 7.04 -17.85 19.21
CA ARG A 13 6.20 -17.42 18.09
C ARG A 13 5.98 -18.37 16.94
N LEU A 14 6.73 -19.48 16.90
CA LEU A 14 6.75 -20.36 15.73
C LEU A 14 5.39 -21.03 15.48
N TYR A 15 4.54 -21.11 16.51
CA TYR A 15 3.21 -21.70 16.46
C TYR A 15 2.09 -20.69 16.73
N GLU A 16 2.37 -19.39 16.93
CA GLU A 16 1.34 -18.41 17.31
C GLU A 16 0.23 -18.28 16.27
N LYS A 17 0.54 -18.54 14.99
CA LYS A 17 -0.46 -18.47 13.91
C LYS A 17 -1.32 -19.73 13.90
N GLU A 18 -0.71 -20.92 13.93
CA GLU A 18 -1.48 -22.17 14.02
C GLU A 18 -2.24 -22.30 15.35
N GLU A 19 -1.68 -21.78 16.44
CA GLU A 19 -2.29 -21.71 17.77
C GLU A 19 -3.41 -20.68 17.76
N ALA A 20 -3.25 -19.48 17.19
CA ALA A 20 -4.35 -18.50 17.06
C ALA A 20 -5.47 -18.98 16.12
N GLU A 21 -5.12 -19.66 15.02
CA GLU A 21 -6.10 -20.30 14.11
C GLU A 21 -6.83 -21.43 14.84
N ALA A 22 -6.12 -22.28 15.59
CA ALA A 22 -6.72 -23.33 16.42
C ALA A 22 -7.57 -22.77 17.58
N LEU A 23 -7.15 -21.66 18.20
CA LEU A 23 -7.89 -20.92 19.23
C LEU A 23 -9.17 -20.30 18.63
N GLN A 24 -9.19 -19.93 17.35
CA GLN A 24 -10.41 -19.50 16.65
C GLN A 24 -11.38 -20.66 16.38
N TYR A 25 -10.89 -21.90 16.25
CA TYR A 25 -11.72 -23.10 16.15
C TYR A 25 -12.13 -23.69 17.51
N GLN A 26 -11.74 -23.06 18.63
CA GLN A 26 -11.72 -23.65 19.97
C GLN A 26 -13.01 -23.52 20.77
N GLU A 27 -14.10 -23.04 20.18
CA GLU A 27 -15.36 -22.98 20.94
C GLU A 27 -15.95 -24.37 21.28
N GLU A 28 -15.45 -25.48 20.71
CA GLU A 28 -16.03 -26.81 20.96
C GLU A 28 -15.08 -27.97 21.30
N ASP A 29 -13.74 -27.89 21.17
CA ASP A 29 -12.88 -29.07 21.46
C ASP A 29 -11.55 -28.75 22.19
N SER A 30 -11.47 -29.08 23.48
CA SER A 30 -10.27 -28.94 24.32
C SER A 30 -9.11 -29.85 23.88
N ARG A 31 -9.36 -30.86 23.03
CA ARG A 31 -8.35 -31.85 22.61
C ARG A 31 -7.30 -31.29 21.66
N VAL A 32 -7.57 -30.16 20.99
CA VAL A 32 -6.62 -29.54 20.05
C VAL A 32 -5.38 -28.99 20.77
N ASP A 33 -5.56 -28.42 21.97
CA ASP A 33 -4.44 -27.85 22.76
C ASP A 33 -3.41 -28.91 23.15
N ASP A 34 -3.85 -30.11 23.52
CA ASP A 34 -2.96 -31.19 23.94
C ASP A 34 -2.14 -31.77 22.79
N VAL A 35 -2.72 -31.85 21.59
CA VAL A 35 -1.99 -32.21 20.36
C VAL A 35 -0.84 -31.24 20.11
N TRP A 36 -1.09 -29.93 20.22
CA TRP A 36 -0.07 -28.91 20.02
C TRP A 36 1.02 -28.94 21.09
N LYS A 37 0.66 -29.15 22.36
CA LYS A 37 1.64 -29.32 23.46
C LYS A 37 2.58 -30.48 23.17
N LEU A 38 2.05 -31.62 22.72
CA LEU A 38 2.84 -32.79 22.35
C LEU A 38 3.74 -32.51 21.15
N GLN A 39 3.18 -32.03 20.05
CA GLN A 39 3.92 -31.73 18.83
C GLN A 39 5.04 -30.72 19.08
N ARG A 40 4.80 -29.72 19.93
CA ARG A 40 5.82 -28.76 20.35
C ARG A 40 6.92 -29.42 21.18
N PHE A 41 6.55 -30.28 22.14
CA PHE A 41 7.54 -31.00 22.95
C PHE A 41 8.43 -31.89 22.09
N LEU A 42 7.84 -32.71 21.22
CA LEU A 42 8.54 -33.59 20.28
C LEU A 42 9.35 -32.80 19.25
N GLY A 43 8.77 -31.74 18.70
CA GLY A 43 9.40 -30.83 17.75
C GLY A 43 10.63 -30.13 18.32
N VAL A 44 10.62 -29.78 19.62
CA VAL A 44 11.81 -29.24 20.30
C VAL A 44 12.93 -30.28 20.34
N ILE A 45 12.63 -31.52 20.73
CA ILE A 45 13.62 -32.60 20.74
C ILE A 45 14.17 -32.85 19.33
N LYS A 46 13.29 -33.06 18.34
CA LYS A 46 13.67 -33.20 16.92
C LYS A 46 14.56 -32.05 16.47
N GLY A 47 14.18 -30.81 16.76
CA GLY A 47 14.90 -29.62 16.31
C GLY A 47 16.33 -29.50 16.85
N PHE A 48 16.58 -29.99 18.07
CA PHE A 48 17.96 -30.10 18.58
C PHE A 48 18.80 -31.11 17.79
N HIS A 49 18.22 -32.22 17.36
CA HIS A 49 18.93 -33.28 16.63
C HIS A 49 19.08 -32.98 15.14
N THR A 50 18.06 -32.40 14.48
CA THR A 50 18.14 -31.98 13.07
C THR A 50 18.98 -30.71 12.88
N GLY A 51 18.97 -29.83 13.87
CA GLY A 51 19.59 -28.51 13.83
C GLY A 51 18.64 -27.39 13.35
N SER A 52 17.35 -27.70 13.19
CA SER A 52 16.29 -26.75 12.84
C SER A 52 15.31 -26.64 14.00
N LEU A 53 15.45 -25.60 14.83
CA LEU A 53 14.62 -25.34 16.01
C LEU A 53 14.01 -23.93 15.92
N ASP A 54 13.07 -23.65 16.81
CA ASP A 54 12.52 -22.31 17.02
C ASP A 54 13.58 -21.21 17.28
N LEU A 55 13.12 -19.96 17.24
CA LEU A 55 13.97 -18.77 17.37
C LEU A 55 14.51 -18.50 18.79
N THR A 56 14.18 -19.33 19.79
CA THR A 56 14.78 -19.18 21.15
C THR A 56 16.12 -19.87 21.29
N GLY A 57 16.59 -20.51 20.23
CA GLY A 57 17.96 -20.98 20.08
C GLY A 57 18.22 -22.37 20.65
N ARG A 58 19.28 -23.00 20.14
CA ARG A 58 19.70 -24.37 20.46
C ARG A 58 20.77 -24.36 21.54
N HIS A 59 20.41 -23.95 22.75
CA HIS A 59 21.31 -23.91 23.90
C HIS A 59 21.39 -25.25 24.62
N GLU A 60 22.59 -25.63 25.08
CA GLU A 60 22.83 -26.90 25.78
C GLU A 60 21.99 -27.05 27.06
N TRP A 61 21.90 -26.00 27.88
CA TRP A 61 21.10 -26.03 29.12
C TRP A 61 19.61 -26.29 28.83
N ARG A 62 19.10 -25.74 27.71
CA ARG A 62 17.71 -25.94 27.29
C ARG A 62 17.52 -27.39 26.85
N TYR A 63 18.43 -27.92 26.04
CA TYR A 63 18.39 -29.32 25.65
C TYR A 63 18.40 -30.24 26.86
N LYS A 64 19.32 -30.06 27.82
CA LYS A 64 19.39 -30.88 29.05
C LYS A 64 18.05 -30.93 29.78
N ARG A 65 17.39 -29.77 29.96
CA ARG A 65 16.07 -29.69 30.58
C ARG A 65 14.99 -30.47 29.81
N TYR A 66 14.94 -30.33 28.49
CA TYR A 66 13.98 -31.06 27.66
C TYR A 66 14.31 -32.55 27.60
N ARG A 67 15.61 -32.90 27.62
CA ARG A 67 16.12 -34.27 27.59
C ARG A 67 15.71 -35.04 28.84
N GLU A 68 15.84 -34.45 30.03
CA GLU A 68 15.38 -35.06 31.29
C GLU A 68 13.86 -35.36 31.27
N ARG A 69 13.06 -34.49 30.65
CA ARG A 69 11.62 -34.74 30.46
C ARG A 69 11.37 -35.82 29.41
N TRP A 70 12.13 -35.79 28.32
CA TRP A 70 12.07 -36.78 27.24
C TRP A 70 12.44 -38.18 27.71
N ASP A 71 13.48 -38.33 28.52
CA ASP A 71 13.89 -39.65 29.02
C ASP A 71 12.81 -40.26 29.93
N ARG A 72 12.15 -39.45 30.78
CA ARG A 72 10.99 -39.90 31.57
C ARG A 72 9.80 -40.26 30.70
N PHE A 73 9.45 -39.40 29.74
CA PHE A 73 8.39 -39.64 28.77
C PHE A 73 8.65 -40.92 27.97
N LEU A 74 9.89 -41.14 27.54
CA LEU A 74 10.28 -42.27 26.71
C LEU A 74 10.23 -43.59 27.49
N LEU A 75 10.54 -43.58 28.79
CA LEU A 75 10.38 -44.76 29.64
C LEU A 75 8.92 -45.22 29.70
N ASP A 76 8.01 -44.29 30.01
CA ASP A 76 6.57 -44.58 30.07
C ASP A 76 6.02 -44.93 28.67
N PHE A 77 6.43 -44.20 27.64
CA PHE A 77 6.06 -44.47 26.25
C PHE A 77 6.52 -45.86 25.81
N SER A 78 7.75 -46.27 26.14
CA SER A 78 8.28 -47.58 25.74
C SER A 78 7.52 -48.72 26.41
N ALA A 79 7.11 -48.55 27.68
CA ALA A 79 6.29 -49.53 28.38
C ALA A 79 4.94 -49.73 27.66
N ALA A 80 4.26 -48.65 27.27
CA ALA A 80 3.02 -48.68 26.50
C ALA A 80 3.21 -49.19 25.05
N ALA A 81 4.28 -48.76 24.38
CA ALA A 81 4.59 -49.11 23.01
C ALA A 81 4.87 -50.60 22.81
N LEU A 82 5.43 -51.29 23.81
CA LEU A 82 5.64 -52.75 23.78
C LEU A 82 4.35 -53.55 23.58
N HIS A 83 3.21 -52.98 24.01
CA HIS A 83 1.88 -53.58 23.90
C HIS A 83 1.06 -53.02 22.74
N THR A 84 1.61 -52.06 21.99
CA THR A 84 0.93 -51.46 20.83
C THR A 84 0.99 -52.39 19.62
N ARG A 85 -0.16 -52.61 18.98
CA ARG A 85 -0.30 -53.36 17.72
C ARG A 85 -0.77 -52.42 16.61
N GLU A 86 -0.11 -52.49 15.47
CA GLU A 86 -0.49 -51.74 14.28
C GLU A 86 -1.46 -52.58 13.43
N GLU A 87 -2.67 -52.07 13.22
CA GLU A 87 -3.65 -52.63 12.31
C GLU A 87 -3.88 -51.66 11.15
N ILE A 88 -3.65 -52.13 9.92
CA ILE A 88 -3.83 -51.30 8.73
C ILE A 88 -5.20 -51.62 8.13
N GLU A 89 -6.09 -50.65 8.16
CA GLU A 89 -7.40 -50.72 7.50
C GLU A 89 -7.34 -49.96 6.16
N GLU A 90 -7.71 -50.62 5.06
CA GLU A 90 -7.92 -49.95 3.78
C GLU A 90 -9.37 -49.49 3.69
N ILE A 91 -9.60 -48.19 3.89
CA ILE A 91 -10.92 -47.58 3.81
C ILE A 91 -11.10 -47.01 2.41
N ASP A 92 -12.16 -47.46 1.72
CA ASP A 92 -12.64 -46.80 0.50
C ASP A 92 -13.27 -45.47 0.90
N VAL A 93 -12.70 -44.34 0.45
CA VAL A 93 -13.19 -43.00 0.83
C VAL A 93 -14.07 -42.43 -0.30
N PRO A 94 -15.40 -42.35 -0.14
CA PRO A 94 -16.30 -42.04 -1.25
C PRO A 94 -16.31 -40.56 -1.69
N TRP A 95 -15.60 -39.65 -1.00
CA TRP A 95 -15.90 -38.21 -1.04
C TRP A 95 -14.87 -37.31 -1.74
N SER A 96 -13.80 -37.85 -2.33
CA SER A 96 -12.88 -37.02 -3.14
C SER A 96 -13.31 -37.04 -4.61
N ARG A 97 -13.93 -35.95 -5.10
CA ARG A 97 -14.44 -35.80 -6.48
C ARG A 97 -13.39 -35.95 -7.60
N ARG A 98 -12.13 -36.25 -7.29
CA ARG A 98 -11.04 -36.30 -8.28
C ARG A 98 -10.20 -37.57 -8.25
N THR A 99 -10.34 -38.45 -7.27
CA THR A 99 -9.63 -39.74 -7.21
C THR A 99 -10.42 -40.75 -6.39
N ASN A 100 -10.91 -41.83 -7.01
CA ASN A 100 -11.32 -43.05 -6.30
C ASN A 100 -10.03 -43.71 -5.76
N GLY A 101 -9.58 -43.28 -4.59
CA GLY A 101 -8.40 -43.83 -3.92
C GLY A 101 -8.80 -44.53 -2.63
N LYS A 102 -8.23 -45.72 -2.39
CA LYS A 102 -8.22 -46.35 -1.07
C LYS A 102 -7.26 -45.56 -0.17
N ILE A 103 -7.73 -45.15 1.01
CA ILE A 103 -6.85 -44.58 2.03
C ILE A 103 -6.49 -45.69 3.01
N ARG A 104 -5.20 -45.88 3.24
CA ARG A 104 -4.70 -46.75 4.31
C ARG A 104 -4.71 -45.96 5.62
N VAL A 105 -5.57 -46.36 6.55
CA VAL A 105 -5.59 -45.85 7.91
C VAL A 105 -4.87 -46.85 8.79
N THR A 106 -3.87 -46.39 9.55
CA THR A 106 -3.16 -47.23 10.52
C THR A 106 -3.75 -46.98 11.89
N HIS A 107 -4.35 -48.00 12.49
CA HIS A 107 -4.86 -48.02 13.85
C HIS A 107 -3.78 -48.54 14.79
N TYR A 108 -3.61 -47.87 15.92
CA TYR A 108 -2.67 -48.27 16.97
C TYR A 108 -3.48 -48.79 18.16
N LEU A 109 -3.58 -50.11 18.30
CA LEU A 109 -4.32 -50.75 19.38
C LEU A 109 -3.41 -51.03 20.56
N ILE A 110 -3.83 -50.63 21.76
CA ILE A 110 -3.09 -50.83 23.01
C ILE A 110 -4.08 -51.30 24.09
N PRO A 111 -3.70 -52.23 25.00
CA PRO A 111 -4.55 -52.61 26.11
C PRO A 111 -4.92 -51.40 26.98
N PRO A 112 -6.19 -51.26 27.41
CA PRO A 112 -6.64 -50.10 28.19
C PRO A 112 -5.82 -49.88 29.47
N GLU A 113 -5.41 -50.95 30.16
CA GLU A 113 -4.62 -50.85 31.39
C GLU A 113 -3.25 -50.18 31.20
N ASP A 114 -2.57 -50.47 30.09
CA ASP A 114 -1.26 -49.89 29.76
C ASP A 114 -1.40 -48.44 29.30
N LEU A 115 -2.47 -48.16 28.55
CA LEU A 115 -2.78 -46.82 28.08
C LEU A 115 -3.20 -45.89 29.23
N ASP A 116 -4.03 -46.38 30.16
CA ASP A 116 -4.45 -45.65 31.36
C ASP A 116 -3.26 -45.35 32.28
N ALA A 117 -2.33 -46.30 32.42
CA ALA A 117 -1.10 -46.10 33.17
C ALA A 117 -0.23 -44.98 32.54
N PHE A 118 -0.16 -44.93 31.22
CA PHE A 118 0.53 -43.87 30.49
C PHE A 118 -0.16 -42.50 30.67
N TYR A 119 -1.47 -42.40 30.42
CA TYR A 119 -2.20 -41.14 30.55
C TYR A 119 -2.26 -40.60 31.98
N LYS A 120 -2.18 -41.45 32.99
CA LYS A 120 -2.08 -41.01 34.39
C LYS A 120 -0.88 -40.09 34.64
N ASN A 121 0.21 -40.27 33.90
CA ASN A 121 1.44 -39.48 34.04
C ASN A 121 1.50 -38.31 33.04
N TRP A 122 0.69 -38.33 31.98
CA TRP A 122 0.79 -37.41 30.86
C TRP A 122 -0.59 -36.97 30.35
N GLU A 123 -0.92 -35.69 30.54
CA GLU A 123 -2.07 -35.02 29.93
C GLU A 123 -1.79 -34.80 28.43
N LEU A 124 -2.17 -35.78 27.59
CA LEU A 124 -1.79 -35.86 26.18
C LEU A 124 -2.99 -36.30 25.32
N PRO A 125 -2.94 -36.06 23.98
CA PRO A 125 -4.00 -36.46 23.07
C PRO A 125 -4.09 -37.99 22.91
N GLU A 126 -5.04 -38.46 22.11
CA GLU A 126 -5.21 -39.90 21.87
C GLU A 126 -3.94 -40.57 21.30
N TRP A 127 -3.72 -41.84 21.68
CA TRP A 127 -2.52 -42.63 21.41
C TRP A 127 -2.14 -42.66 19.92
N TYR A 128 -3.14 -42.63 19.05
CA TYR A 128 -2.94 -42.63 17.59
C TYR A 128 -2.18 -41.39 17.08
N TRP A 129 -2.18 -40.27 17.81
CA TRP A 129 -1.31 -39.13 17.53
C TRP A 129 0.06 -39.27 18.19
N ILE A 130 0.11 -39.83 19.40
CA ILE A 130 1.33 -39.91 20.21
C ILE A 130 2.34 -40.86 19.58
N TYR A 131 1.89 -42.06 19.24
CA TYR A 131 2.75 -43.14 18.79
C TYR A 131 3.55 -42.77 17.53
N PRO A 132 2.93 -42.43 16.38
CA PRO A 132 3.68 -42.12 15.17
C PRO A 132 4.60 -40.89 15.33
N ALA A 133 4.15 -39.85 16.05
CA ALA A 133 4.96 -38.66 16.25
C ALA A 133 6.21 -38.92 17.12
N THR A 134 6.08 -39.81 18.11
CA THR A 134 7.16 -40.23 19.00
C THR A 134 8.13 -41.16 18.29
N VAL A 135 7.64 -42.12 17.49
CA VAL A 135 8.46 -43.00 16.64
C VAL A 135 9.29 -42.17 15.67
N ASP A 136 8.68 -41.22 14.95
CA ASP A 136 9.41 -40.29 14.06
C ASP A 136 10.46 -39.45 14.81
N THR A 137 10.21 -39.13 16.09
CA THR A 137 11.20 -38.47 16.96
C THR A 137 12.39 -39.38 17.27
N LEU A 138 12.12 -40.65 17.59
CA LEU A 138 13.17 -41.64 17.84
C LEU A 138 14.01 -41.90 16.59
N GLU A 139 13.39 -42.03 15.43
CA GLU A 139 14.07 -42.17 14.15
C GLU A 139 14.95 -40.96 13.84
N THR A 140 14.45 -39.74 14.09
CA THR A 140 15.21 -38.51 13.94
C THR A 140 16.45 -38.48 14.85
N ILE A 141 16.31 -38.91 16.11
CA ILE A 141 17.42 -39.01 17.08
C ILE A 141 18.41 -40.09 16.64
N ALA A 142 17.94 -41.25 16.18
CA ALA A 142 18.79 -42.33 15.71
C ALA A 142 19.62 -41.91 14.48
N ALA A 143 19.01 -41.19 13.54
CA ALA A 143 19.68 -40.63 12.37
C ALA A 143 20.66 -39.49 12.72
N ASN A 144 20.43 -38.78 13.83
CA ASN A 144 21.26 -37.66 14.29
C ASN A 144 21.57 -37.80 15.79
N PRO A 145 22.45 -38.73 16.20
CA PRO A 145 22.61 -39.10 17.62
C PRO A 145 23.11 -37.95 18.50
N ASN A 146 23.87 -37.03 17.91
CA ASN A 146 24.43 -35.88 18.62
C ASN A 146 23.55 -34.63 18.42
N PRO A 147 23.07 -33.98 19.50
CA PRO A 147 22.34 -32.72 19.38
C PRO A 147 23.25 -31.62 18.82
N LYS A 148 22.70 -30.79 17.93
CA LYS A 148 23.39 -29.67 17.30
C LYS A 148 23.10 -28.38 18.06
N PHE A 149 24.05 -27.89 18.84
CA PHE A 149 23.92 -26.62 19.55
C PHE A 149 24.28 -25.42 18.69
N GLN A 150 23.60 -24.30 18.95
CA GLN A 150 23.81 -23.06 18.24
C GLN A 150 25.07 -22.35 18.78
N GLN A 151 26.05 -22.14 17.90
CA GLN A 151 27.31 -21.45 18.23
C GLN A 151 27.20 -19.93 18.05
N LEU A 152 26.40 -19.49 17.07
CA LEU A 152 26.22 -18.07 16.74
C LEU A 152 24.79 -17.64 17.06
N LEU A 153 24.66 -16.67 17.95
CA LEU A 153 23.40 -15.99 18.23
C LEU A 153 23.29 -14.75 17.35
N LEU A 154 22.08 -14.27 17.14
CA LEU A 154 21.86 -12.99 16.46
C LEU A 154 22.67 -11.87 17.14
N THR A 155 22.71 -11.87 18.47
CA THR A 155 23.47 -10.90 19.28
C THR A 155 25.00 -11.03 19.17
N HIS A 156 25.51 -12.08 18.52
CA HIS A 156 26.94 -12.21 18.20
C HIS A 156 27.30 -11.52 16.89
N LEU A 157 26.32 -11.08 16.10
CA LEU A 157 26.59 -10.26 14.92
C LEU A 157 27.15 -8.89 15.34
N PRO A 158 28.05 -8.30 14.53
CA PRO A 158 28.47 -6.91 14.69
C PRO A 158 27.27 -5.97 14.77
N THR A 159 27.42 -4.89 15.55
CA THR A 159 26.35 -3.90 15.76
C THR A 159 25.86 -3.28 14.46
N GLU A 160 26.72 -3.16 13.45
CA GLU A 160 26.41 -2.64 12.12
C GLU A 160 25.46 -3.57 11.35
N LEU A 161 25.67 -4.90 11.47
CA LEU A 161 24.78 -5.87 10.84
C LEU A 161 23.42 -5.92 11.56
N LEU A 162 23.42 -5.82 12.89
CA LEU A 162 22.18 -5.70 13.65
C LEU A 162 21.42 -4.43 13.25
N ASP A 163 22.09 -3.29 13.20
CA ASP A 163 21.53 -2.00 12.77
C ASP A 163 20.97 -2.11 11.34
N HIS A 164 21.70 -2.76 10.41
CA HIS A 164 21.21 -3.03 9.05
C HIS A 164 19.96 -3.92 9.01
N ILE A 165 19.90 -4.97 9.84
CA ILE A 165 18.71 -5.82 9.98
C ILE A 165 17.52 -4.98 10.45
N PHE A 166 17.71 -4.12 11.44
CA PHE A 166 16.65 -3.23 11.93
C PHE A 166 16.24 -2.16 10.90
N PHE A 167 17.18 -1.67 10.10
CA PHE A 167 16.91 -0.73 9.00
C PHE A 167 16.01 -1.36 7.94
N LEU A 168 16.21 -2.63 7.62
CA LEU A 168 15.39 -3.37 6.65
C LEU A 168 14.10 -3.93 7.26
N ALA A 169 14.05 -4.12 8.58
CA ALA A 169 12.89 -4.69 9.25
C ALA A 169 11.69 -3.73 9.25
N PRO A 170 10.47 -4.22 8.93
CA PRO A 170 9.26 -3.45 9.18
C PRO A 170 9.18 -3.04 10.65
N GLN A 171 8.62 -1.86 10.95
CA GLN A 171 8.56 -1.29 12.29
C GLN A 171 7.98 -2.25 13.34
N SER A 172 6.94 -3.01 12.97
CA SER A 172 6.34 -4.03 13.83
C SER A 172 7.35 -5.13 14.18
N LYS A 173 8.07 -5.65 13.19
CA LYS A 173 9.12 -6.67 13.40
C LYS A 173 10.30 -6.12 14.20
N ALA A 174 10.71 -4.87 13.95
CA ALA A 174 11.72 -4.18 14.75
C ALA A 174 11.30 -4.06 16.23
N PHE A 175 10.04 -3.72 16.50
CA PHE A 175 9.52 -3.69 17.87
C PHE A 175 9.61 -5.05 18.54
N LEU A 176 9.22 -6.11 17.82
CA LEU A 176 9.20 -7.47 18.33
C LEU A 176 10.62 -7.99 18.61
N LEU A 177 11.58 -7.73 17.71
CA LEU A 177 13.00 -8.02 17.93
C LEU A 177 13.53 -7.24 19.16
N GLY A 178 13.16 -5.97 19.27
CA GLY A 178 13.54 -5.13 20.41
C GLY A 178 12.99 -5.59 21.75
N SER A 179 11.88 -6.33 21.77
CA SER A 179 11.28 -6.87 23.00
C SER A 179 11.97 -8.14 23.52
N THR A 180 12.93 -8.71 22.77
CA THR A 180 13.57 -9.98 23.15
C THR A 180 14.70 -9.81 24.17
N CYS A 181 15.55 -8.79 24.03
CA CYS A 181 16.66 -8.54 24.94
C CYS A 181 17.07 -7.07 24.96
N ARG A 182 17.84 -6.66 25.99
CA ARG A 182 18.25 -5.26 26.18
C ARG A 182 19.08 -4.70 25.02
N LEU A 183 20.01 -5.49 24.46
CA LEU A 183 20.84 -5.08 23.33
C LEU A 183 19.97 -4.75 22.11
N LEU A 184 19.08 -5.66 21.73
CA LEU A 184 18.19 -5.47 20.59
C LEU A 184 17.18 -4.36 20.87
N ARG A 185 16.76 -4.15 22.13
CA ARG A 185 15.91 -3.02 22.52
C ARG A 185 16.56 -1.69 22.23
N GLU A 186 17.83 -1.54 22.58
CA GLU A 186 18.60 -0.31 22.38
C GLU A 186 18.67 0.04 20.88
N ILE A 187 19.02 -0.93 20.04
CA ILE A 187 19.08 -0.76 18.59
C ILE A 187 17.68 -0.46 18.04
N SER A 188 16.68 -1.27 18.40
CA SER A 188 15.30 -1.10 17.94
C SER A 188 14.75 0.30 18.24
N SER A 189 15.15 0.91 19.35
CA SER A 189 14.64 2.21 19.79
C SER A 189 14.87 3.31 18.74
N ARG A 190 15.90 3.17 17.90
CA ARG A 190 16.21 4.12 16.82
C ARG A 190 15.21 4.03 15.67
N TYR A 191 14.58 2.87 15.48
CA TYR A 191 13.69 2.56 14.36
C TYR A 191 12.23 2.58 14.77
N ILE A 192 11.90 2.02 15.94
CA ILE A 192 10.51 1.88 16.39
C ILE A 192 9.85 3.21 16.73
N TYR A 193 10.63 4.26 17.01
CA TYR A 193 10.15 5.60 17.31
C TYR A 193 10.23 6.55 16.10
N LYS A 194 10.82 6.12 14.98
CA LYS A 194 10.99 6.94 13.77
C LYS A 194 9.65 7.35 13.14
N SER A 195 8.68 6.43 13.18
CA SER A 195 7.32 6.61 12.65
C SER A 195 6.30 6.53 13.78
N ARG A 196 5.36 7.46 13.82
CA ARG A 196 4.27 7.49 14.79
C ARG A 196 2.94 7.76 14.09
N GLY A 197 1.98 6.88 14.34
CA GLY A 197 0.59 7.05 13.95
C GLY A 197 -0.27 7.30 15.18
N ILE A 198 -1.11 8.33 15.14
CA ILE A 198 -2.12 8.60 16.16
C ILE A 198 -3.45 8.82 15.44
N ALA A 199 -4.50 8.14 15.89
CA ALA A 199 -5.82 8.21 15.29
C ALA A 199 -6.87 8.55 16.34
N LEU A 200 -7.84 9.41 15.99
CA LEU A 200 -9.16 9.35 16.62
C LEU A 200 -9.85 8.10 16.07
N ALA A 201 -9.59 6.96 16.71
CA ALA A 201 -9.92 5.65 16.15
C ALA A 201 -11.42 5.37 16.18
N TYR A 202 -11.95 4.82 15.09
CA TYR A 202 -13.29 4.27 14.99
C TYR A 202 -13.19 2.74 14.95
N LYS A 203 -13.62 2.09 16.04
CA LYS A 203 -13.53 0.64 16.22
C LYS A 203 -14.90 0.10 16.60
N PRO A 204 -15.81 -0.08 15.64
CA PRO A 204 -17.09 -0.70 15.92
C PRO A 204 -16.89 -2.17 16.33
N ASP A 205 -17.71 -2.67 17.25
CA ASP A 205 -17.77 -4.09 17.58
C ASP A 205 -18.43 -4.82 16.40
N LEU A 206 -17.63 -5.61 15.69
CA LEU A 206 -18.09 -6.37 14.52
C LEU A 206 -19.18 -7.40 14.89
N ASN A 207 -19.35 -7.75 16.16
CA ASN A 207 -20.38 -8.67 16.62
C ASN A 207 -21.73 -8.01 16.87
N LYS A 208 -21.78 -6.67 16.96
CA LYS A 208 -23.02 -5.92 17.18
C LYS A 208 -23.60 -5.46 15.85
N ARG A 209 -24.93 -5.40 15.77
CA ARG A 209 -25.57 -4.83 14.58
C ARG A 209 -25.34 -3.32 14.54
N ILE A 210 -25.21 -2.79 13.34
CA ILE A 210 -25.16 -1.34 13.12
C ILE A 210 -26.40 -0.70 13.76
N GLY A 211 -26.19 0.19 14.73
CA GLY A 211 -27.24 0.85 15.52
C GLY A 211 -27.46 0.32 16.94
N GLU A 212 -26.86 -0.81 17.32
CA GLU A 212 -26.90 -1.31 18.71
C GLU A 212 -25.84 -0.64 19.60
N GLU A 213 -24.85 0.01 19.01
CA GLU A 213 -23.78 0.70 19.72
C GLU A 213 -24.15 2.14 20.05
N ASP A 214 -23.85 2.57 21.27
CA ASP A 214 -23.86 3.99 21.63
C ASP A 214 -22.63 4.66 21.00
N LEU A 215 -22.81 5.11 19.75
CA LEU A 215 -21.80 5.82 18.97
C LEU A 215 -21.28 7.07 19.71
N ARG A 216 -22.14 7.72 20.52
CA ARG A 216 -21.76 8.90 21.29
C ARG A 216 -20.82 8.50 22.42
N GLU A 217 -21.13 7.47 23.20
CA GLU A 217 -20.20 6.97 24.21
C GLU A 217 -18.85 6.56 23.58
N MET A 218 -18.89 5.87 22.44
CA MET A 218 -17.70 5.43 21.72
C MET A 218 -16.80 6.59 21.26
N VAL A 219 -17.37 7.65 20.66
CA VAL A 219 -16.58 8.77 20.14
C VAL A 219 -15.95 9.59 21.27
N TYR A 220 -16.65 9.78 22.38
CA TYR A 220 -16.10 10.46 23.55
C TYR A 220 -15.03 9.61 24.24
N ALA A 221 -15.22 8.28 24.33
CA ALA A 221 -14.18 7.38 24.80
C ALA A 221 -12.95 7.39 23.89
N ALA A 222 -13.13 7.45 22.57
CA ALA A 222 -12.04 7.58 21.61
C ALA A 222 -11.30 8.92 21.77
N LYS A 223 -12.01 10.03 21.94
CA LYS A 223 -11.44 11.35 22.24
C LYS A 223 -10.58 11.33 23.50
N THR A 224 -11.09 10.76 24.60
CA THR A 224 -10.33 10.67 25.85
C THR A 224 -9.05 9.86 25.67
N ARG A 225 -9.14 8.65 25.07
CA ARG A 225 -7.96 7.82 24.78
C ARG A 225 -6.93 8.52 23.91
N LEU A 226 -7.39 9.26 22.90
CA LEU A 226 -6.52 10.04 22.02
C LEU A 226 -5.76 11.12 22.80
N LEU A 227 -6.48 11.91 23.62
CA LEU A 227 -5.88 12.98 24.41
C LEU A 227 -4.88 12.43 25.44
N ASP A 228 -5.22 11.33 26.11
CA ASP A 228 -4.31 10.66 27.04
C ASP A 228 -3.05 10.15 26.33
N THR A 229 -3.20 9.52 25.17
CA THR A 229 -2.07 9.05 24.35
C THR A 229 -1.17 10.20 23.93
N VAL A 230 -1.73 11.32 23.46
CA VAL A 230 -0.96 12.51 23.08
C VAL A 230 -0.21 13.07 24.29
N LYS A 231 -0.86 13.15 25.46
CA LYS A 231 -0.25 13.63 26.70
C LYS A 231 0.92 12.73 27.15
N GLU A 232 0.76 11.41 27.09
CA GLU A 232 1.82 10.45 27.41
C GLU A 232 3.02 10.60 26.46
N LEU A 233 2.77 10.78 25.16
CA LEU A 233 3.83 10.96 24.17
C LEU A 233 4.54 12.31 24.32
N LEU A 234 3.81 13.39 24.62
CA LEU A 234 4.39 14.70 24.93
C LEU A 234 5.29 14.65 26.18
N ALA A 235 4.96 13.81 27.16
CA ALA A 235 5.83 13.59 28.32
C ALA A 235 7.14 12.85 27.96
N ARG A 236 7.18 12.16 26.81
CA ARG A 236 8.32 11.35 26.34
C ARG A 236 9.16 12.09 25.29
N ARG A 237 9.94 13.08 25.76
CA ARG A 237 10.86 13.88 24.91
C ARG A 237 11.80 13.03 24.05
N ASP A 238 12.26 11.89 24.58
CA ASP A 238 13.13 10.95 23.88
C ASP A 238 12.47 10.34 22.63
N ILE A 239 11.16 10.13 22.67
CA ILE A 239 10.36 9.66 21.53
C ILE A 239 10.17 10.80 20.55
N MET A 240 9.76 11.98 21.04
CA MET A 240 9.49 13.16 20.21
C MET A 240 10.70 13.60 19.38
N GLN A 241 11.90 13.54 19.96
CA GLN A 241 13.14 13.84 19.27
C GLN A 241 13.50 12.81 18.19
N LYS A 242 13.01 11.57 18.29
CA LYS A 242 13.28 10.49 17.32
C LYS A 242 12.23 10.40 16.22
N THR A 243 11.04 10.97 16.42
CA THR A 243 9.96 10.97 15.42
C THR A 243 10.36 11.80 14.21
N THR A 244 10.52 11.14 13.05
CA THR A 244 10.76 11.81 11.76
C THR A 244 9.55 11.73 10.83
N TYR A 245 8.66 10.76 11.06
CA TYR A 245 7.39 10.64 10.35
C TYR A 245 6.23 10.59 11.33
N LEU A 246 5.26 11.47 11.13
CA LEU A 246 4.06 11.58 11.93
C LEU A 246 2.84 11.44 11.03
N HIS A 247 1.95 10.53 11.41
CA HIS A 247 0.65 10.32 10.79
C HIS A 247 -0.44 10.59 11.82
N LEU A 248 -1.33 11.53 11.51
CA LEU A 248 -2.49 11.87 12.33
C LEU A 248 -3.74 11.59 11.51
N SER A 249 -4.67 10.81 12.06
CA SER A 249 -5.93 10.50 11.40
C SER A 249 -7.15 10.76 12.29
N ASP A 250 -8.27 11.13 11.67
CA ASP A 250 -9.59 11.08 12.27
C ASP A 250 -10.44 10.06 11.49
N GLU A 251 -10.58 8.86 12.05
CA GLU A 251 -11.31 7.78 11.39
C GLU A 251 -12.83 8.00 11.43
N TRP A 252 -13.34 8.88 12.30
CA TRP A 252 -14.77 9.20 12.37
C TRP A 252 -15.20 10.06 11.18
N GLN A 253 -14.32 10.93 10.70
CA GLN A 253 -14.53 11.72 9.49
C GLN A 253 -14.39 10.91 8.19
N MET A 254 -13.87 9.68 8.25
CA MET A 254 -13.85 8.79 7.09
C MET A 254 -15.25 8.23 6.79
N PHE A 255 -16.09 8.12 7.81
CA PHE A 255 -17.45 7.58 7.73
C PHE A 255 -18.47 8.69 7.99
N ASN A 256 -18.62 9.62 7.04
CA ASN A 256 -19.43 10.84 7.16
C ASN A 256 -20.79 10.64 7.85
N ARG A 257 -21.49 9.54 7.56
CA ARG A 257 -22.81 9.23 8.14
C ARG A 257 -22.77 9.04 9.67
N VAL A 258 -21.67 8.51 10.20
CA VAL A 258 -21.52 8.22 11.64
C VAL A 258 -21.28 9.49 12.44
N GLY A 259 -20.56 10.47 11.89
CA GLY A 259 -20.28 11.75 12.56
C GLY A 259 -21.53 12.61 12.76
N ASP A 260 -22.46 12.55 11.80
CA ASP A 260 -23.71 13.30 11.84
C ASP A 260 -24.65 12.76 12.92
N ASP A 261 -24.73 11.43 13.07
CA ASP A 261 -25.56 10.77 14.09
C ASP A 261 -25.14 11.11 15.52
N VAL A 262 -23.87 11.45 15.76
CA VAL A 262 -23.33 11.83 17.08
C VAL A 262 -23.14 13.33 17.26
N GLU A 263 -23.57 14.14 16.28
CA GLU A 263 -23.49 15.60 16.29
C GLU A 263 -22.07 16.18 16.53
N ILE A 264 -21.01 15.46 16.12
CA ILE A 264 -19.63 16.00 16.12
C ILE A 264 -19.37 16.86 14.88
N THR A 265 -20.08 16.54 13.80
CA THR A 265 -20.22 17.35 12.59
C THR A 265 -21.70 17.47 12.24
N ARG A 266 -22.06 18.53 11.52
CA ARG A 266 -23.40 18.69 10.94
C ARG A 266 -23.23 19.15 9.50
N PRO A 267 -23.83 18.47 8.50
CA PRO A 267 -23.80 18.95 7.12
C PRO A 267 -24.41 20.36 7.08
N ASN A 268 -23.76 21.26 6.36
CA ASN A 268 -24.24 22.63 6.20
C ASN A 268 -24.08 23.04 4.74
N GLU A 269 -25.22 23.16 4.08
CA GLU A 269 -25.32 23.50 2.66
C GLU A 269 -24.94 24.95 2.36
N ASP A 270 -25.20 25.86 3.29
CA ASP A 270 -24.84 27.28 3.14
C ASP A 270 -23.34 27.53 3.35
N ASN A 271 -22.59 26.48 3.68
CA ASN A 271 -21.19 26.55 4.02
C ASN A 271 -20.34 25.92 2.91
N LEU A 272 -19.44 26.70 2.33
CA LEU A 272 -18.47 26.26 1.31
C LEU A 272 -17.69 25.00 1.72
N TYR A 273 -17.49 24.82 3.02
CA TYR A 273 -16.75 23.71 3.63
C TYR A 273 -17.65 22.49 3.98
N GLY A 274 -18.90 22.48 3.53
CA GLY A 274 -19.86 21.36 3.56
C GLY A 274 -20.38 20.93 4.92
N CYS A 275 -19.75 21.37 6.03
CA CYS A 275 -20.13 20.97 7.38
C CYS A 275 -19.78 22.02 8.44
N ASP A 276 -20.56 22.05 9.51
CA ASP A 276 -20.22 22.69 10.77
C ASP A 276 -19.59 21.70 11.73
N ILE A 277 -18.60 22.17 12.48
CA ILE A 277 -17.89 21.36 13.47
C ILE A 277 -18.36 21.71 14.87
N ASN A 278 -18.53 20.68 15.70
CA ASN A 278 -18.72 20.86 17.13
C ASN A 278 -17.39 21.33 17.75
N LYS A 279 -17.31 22.63 18.07
CA LYS A 279 -16.09 23.26 18.60
C LYS A 279 -15.67 22.64 19.93
N ASP A 280 -16.62 22.40 20.84
CA ASP A 280 -16.34 21.83 22.17
C ASP A 280 -15.77 20.41 22.05
N PHE A 281 -16.21 19.67 21.04
CA PHE A 281 -15.64 18.37 20.73
C PHE A 281 -14.22 18.48 20.16
N TYR A 282 -14.02 19.24 19.08
CA TYR A 282 -12.79 19.23 18.29
C TYR A 282 -11.69 20.15 18.79
N GLU A 283 -11.98 21.29 19.41
CA GLU A 283 -10.97 22.27 19.83
C GLU A 283 -9.88 21.68 20.75
N PRO A 284 -10.21 20.85 21.77
CA PRO A 284 -9.18 20.19 22.58
C PRO A 284 -8.30 19.24 21.75
N ILE A 285 -8.89 18.53 20.78
CA ILE A 285 -8.18 17.58 19.92
C ILE A 285 -7.19 18.34 19.03
N LEU A 286 -7.67 19.35 18.30
CA LEU A 286 -6.85 20.12 17.36
C LEU A 286 -5.74 20.89 18.07
N THR A 287 -5.97 21.39 19.27
CA THR A 287 -4.95 22.07 20.09
C THR A 287 -3.85 21.12 20.55
N ASN A 288 -4.21 19.92 21.02
CA ASN A 288 -3.25 18.90 21.43
C ASN A 288 -2.46 18.36 20.23
N MET A 289 -3.12 18.15 19.08
CA MET A 289 -2.44 17.78 17.83
C MET A 289 -1.45 18.85 17.37
N ALA A 290 -1.82 20.13 17.39
CA ALA A 290 -0.91 21.22 17.06
C ALA A 290 0.32 21.25 17.99
N THR A 291 0.11 21.02 19.29
CA THR A 291 1.21 20.93 20.27
C THR A 291 2.11 19.73 20.00
N PHE A 292 1.52 18.60 19.61
CA PHE A 292 2.25 17.39 19.28
C PHE A 292 3.10 17.54 18.01
N ILE A 293 2.54 18.17 16.97
CA ILE A 293 3.26 18.52 15.74
C ILE A 293 4.44 19.44 16.07
N SER A 294 4.21 20.55 16.78
CA SER A 294 5.25 21.54 17.06
C SER A 294 6.37 21.03 17.96
N THR A 295 6.09 20.06 18.83
CA THR A 295 7.10 19.42 19.70
C THR A 295 7.97 18.42 18.92
N SER A 296 7.52 17.94 17.76
CA SER A 296 8.23 16.98 16.90
C SER A 296 9.27 17.69 16.02
N VAL A 297 10.26 18.37 16.59
CA VAL A 297 11.19 19.25 15.85
C VAL A 297 12.03 18.57 14.74
N ASN A 298 12.17 17.24 14.80
CA ASN A 298 12.88 16.44 13.81
C ASN A 298 11.97 15.84 12.73
N LEU A 299 10.72 16.28 12.68
CA LEU A 299 9.75 15.81 11.71
C LEU A 299 10.18 16.19 10.29
N THR A 300 10.36 15.17 9.45
CA THR A 300 10.68 15.31 8.03
C THR A 300 9.45 15.10 7.15
N ARG A 301 8.49 14.29 7.63
CA ARG A 301 7.26 13.95 6.92
C ARG A 301 6.06 14.04 7.86
N LEU A 302 5.01 14.73 7.42
CA LEU A 302 3.73 14.83 8.12
C LEU A 302 2.60 14.36 7.21
N SER A 303 1.76 13.47 7.72
CA SER A 303 0.56 13.00 7.06
C SER A 303 -0.64 13.29 7.94
N LEU A 304 -1.57 14.10 7.43
CA LEU A 304 -2.84 14.43 8.05
C LEU A 304 -3.94 13.76 7.25
N VAL A 305 -4.81 12.98 7.90
CA VAL A 305 -5.83 12.19 7.23
C VAL A 305 -7.19 12.45 7.89
N TYR A 306 -8.11 13.04 7.14
CA TYR A 306 -9.43 13.47 7.59
C TYR A 306 -9.44 14.43 8.79
N ILE A 307 -8.35 15.17 9.00
CA ILE A 307 -8.20 16.14 10.09
C ILE A 307 -8.77 17.51 9.70
N PHE A 308 -9.45 18.19 10.62
CA PHE A 308 -9.74 19.61 10.49
C PHE A 308 -8.49 20.46 10.70
N VAL A 309 -8.00 21.11 9.66
CA VAL A 309 -6.85 22.02 9.71
C VAL A 309 -7.27 23.31 10.41
N SER A 310 -6.61 23.60 11.53
CA SER A 310 -6.82 24.81 12.33
C SER A 310 -5.67 25.80 12.19
N PRO A 311 -5.88 27.09 12.54
CA PRO A 311 -4.78 28.05 12.57
C PRO A 311 -3.62 27.60 13.47
N ALA A 312 -3.91 26.86 14.54
CA ALA A 312 -2.89 26.30 15.42
C ALA A 312 -2.08 25.19 14.74
N ILE A 313 -2.74 24.31 13.98
CA ILE A 313 -2.07 23.25 13.21
C ILE A 313 -1.19 23.89 12.12
N VAL A 314 -1.70 24.87 11.37
CA VAL A 314 -0.92 25.60 10.36
C VAL A 314 0.33 26.22 10.98
N ARG A 315 0.20 26.92 12.12
CA ARG A 315 1.36 27.47 12.85
C ARG A 315 2.36 26.41 13.31
N ALA A 316 1.87 25.24 13.71
CA ALA A 316 2.72 24.13 14.11
C ALA A 316 3.45 23.49 12.92
N ILE A 317 2.82 23.43 11.75
CA ILE A 317 3.45 22.92 10.53
C ILE A 317 4.59 23.84 10.09
N VAL A 318 4.33 25.16 10.02
CA VAL A 318 5.32 26.13 9.54
C VAL A 318 6.48 26.34 10.48
N SER A 319 6.32 25.99 11.76
CA SER A 319 7.41 26.09 12.74
C SER A 319 8.41 24.93 12.66
N LEU A 320 8.17 23.93 11.81
CA LEU A 320 9.03 22.75 11.67
C LEU A 320 10.13 22.98 10.62
N PRO A 321 11.40 23.17 11.04
CA PRO A 321 12.48 23.54 10.13
C PRO A 321 12.91 22.40 9.20
N ARG A 322 12.61 21.15 9.56
CA ARG A 322 13.03 19.94 8.83
C ARG A 322 11.90 19.30 8.02
N LEU A 323 10.68 19.81 8.14
CA LEU A 323 9.52 19.24 7.47
C LEU A 323 9.59 19.54 5.97
N HIS A 324 9.84 18.51 5.16
CA HIS A 324 9.93 18.66 3.72
C HIS A 324 8.77 18.01 2.96
N THR A 325 8.09 17.01 3.55
CA THR A 325 6.92 16.38 2.94
C THR A 325 5.68 16.57 3.79
N LEU A 326 4.65 17.19 3.21
CA LEU A 326 3.33 17.35 3.80
C LEU A 326 2.29 16.62 2.94
N SER A 327 1.55 15.70 3.56
CA SER A 327 0.44 14.98 2.93
C SER A 327 -0.85 15.27 3.68
N MET A 328 -1.86 15.75 2.96
CA MET A 328 -3.19 16.12 3.47
C MET A 328 -4.23 15.33 2.71
N VAL A 329 -4.76 14.29 3.34
CA VAL A 329 -5.73 13.37 2.75
C VAL A 329 -7.08 13.61 3.38
N GLY A 330 -8.07 14.04 2.61
CA GLY A 330 -9.42 14.27 3.12
C GLY A 330 -9.52 15.32 4.24
N CYS A 331 -8.51 16.19 4.40
CA CYS A 331 -8.52 17.21 5.44
C CYS A 331 -9.51 18.34 5.09
N ASN A 332 -10.13 18.98 6.08
CA ASN A 332 -11.04 20.12 5.87
C ASN A 332 -10.64 21.32 6.75
N PHE A 333 -11.20 22.51 6.53
CA PHE A 333 -10.86 23.72 7.29
C PHE A 333 -11.73 23.89 8.54
N SER A 334 -11.08 24.10 9.68
CA SER A 334 -11.77 24.55 10.89
C SER A 334 -12.29 26.01 10.72
N PRO A 335 -13.27 26.46 11.54
CA PRO A 335 -13.88 27.79 11.45
C PRO A 335 -12.88 28.96 11.36
N GLY A 336 -11.72 28.86 12.02
CA GLY A 336 -10.70 29.92 12.00
C GLY A 336 -9.98 30.12 10.66
N LEU A 337 -10.15 29.21 9.70
CA LEU A 337 -9.59 29.29 8.35
C LEU A 337 -10.67 29.42 7.26
N ARG A 338 -11.93 29.68 7.64
CA ARG A 338 -13.06 29.73 6.69
C ARG A 338 -13.16 31.03 5.89
N LEU A 339 -12.34 32.04 6.20
CA LEU A 339 -12.32 33.34 5.51
C LEU A 339 -11.48 33.24 4.22
N PHE A 340 -12.10 32.89 3.10
CA PHE A 340 -11.42 32.81 1.80
C PHE A 340 -11.44 34.16 1.07
N PRO A 341 -10.32 34.64 0.49
CA PRO A 341 -9.00 34.00 0.43
C PRO A 341 -8.21 34.09 1.74
N VAL A 342 -7.57 32.99 2.15
CA VAL A 342 -6.68 32.94 3.33
C VAL A 342 -5.22 33.05 2.90
N ARG A 343 -4.46 33.95 3.53
CA ARG A 343 -2.99 33.90 3.50
C ARG A 343 -2.48 33.21 4.77
N MET A 344 -1.93 32.02 4.61
CA MET A 344 -1.32 31.28 5.72
C MET A 344 0.12 31.76 5.93
N PRO A 345 0.68 31.63 7.14
CA PRO A 345 2.12 31.72 7.31
C PRO A 345 2.79 30.65 6.42
N SER A 346 4.01 30.93 5.96
CA SER A 346 4.72 30.08 5.02
C SER A 346 5.90 29.36 5.64
N SER A 347 6.23 28.21 5.07
CA SER A 347 7.43 27.44 5.37
C SER A 347 8.22 27.19 4.11
N GLN A 348 9.49 27.56 4.14
CA GLN A 348 10.42 27.34 3.03
C GLN A 348 10.96 25.91 3.01
N SER A 349 10.76 25.13 4.09
CA SER A 349 11.26 23.76 4.21
C SER A 349 10.41 22.74 3.47
N ILE A 350 9.13 23.03 3.21
CA ILE A 350 8.18 22.10 2.59
C ILE A 350 8.40 22.08 1.07
N LEU A 351 8.91 20.96 0.57
CA LEU A 351 9.22 20.74 -0.84
C LEU A 351 8.20 19.83 -1.54
N ASP A 352 7.55 18.94 -0.78
CA ASP A 352 6.53 18.03 -1.30
C ASP A 352 5.19 18.31 -0.64
N LEU A 353 4.19 18.61 -1.47
CA LEU A 353 2.82 18.82 -1.04
C LEU A 353 1.90 17.81 -1.74
N GLN A 354 1.18 17.03 -0.93
CA GLN A 354 0.15 16.12 -1.41
C GLN A 354 -1.19 16.55 -0.83
N ILE A 355 -2.16 16.78 -1.71
CA ILE A 355 -3.51 17.17 -1.38
C ILE A 355 -4.42 16.12 -1.98
N LYS A 356 -5.28 15.54 -1.15
CA LYS A 356 -6.36 14.69 -1.60
C LYS A 356 -7.67 15.20 -1.04
N SER A 357 -8.60 15.54 -1.93
CA SER A 357 -9.89 16.12 -1.56
C SER A 357 -10.67 15.15 -0.65
N PRO A 358 -11.38 15.63 0.38
CA PRO A 358 -12.37 14.84 1.09
C PRO A 358 -13.58 14.56 0.20
N THR A 359 -14.44 13.68 0.70
CA THR A 359 -15.68 13.28 0.05
C THR A 359 -16.87 14.20 0.35
N VAL A 360 -16.76 15.09 1.33
CA VAL A 360 -17.89 15.88 1.88
C VAL A 360 -18.00 17.29 1.31
N LEU A 361 -16.97 17.77 0.60
CA LEU A 361 -16.91 19.17 0.20
C LEU A 361 -17.70 19.50 -1.06
N TRP A 362 -18.24 20.72 -1.05
CA TRP A 362 -19.03 21.30 -2.12
C TRP A 362 -18.15 21.99 -3.17
N ALA A 363 -17.03 22.57 -2.73
CA ALA A 363 -16.01 23.16 -3.60
C ALA A 363 -14.63 22.82 -3.05
N ASN A 364 -13.80 22.13 -3.83
CA ASN A 364 -12.48 21.69 -3.36
C ASN A 364 -11.32 22.50 -3.95
N TYR A 365 -11.58 23.46 -4.84
CA TYR A 365 -10.56 24.42 -5.27
C TYR A 365 -9.96 25.21 -4.08
N VAL A 366 -10.67 25.31 -2.95
CA VAL A 366 -10.19 26.01 -1.74
C VAL A 366 -8.88 25.44 -1.20
N TYR A 367 -8.55 24.17 -1.49
CA TYR A 367 -7.31 23.55 -1.02
C TYR A 367 -6.05 24.07 -1.68
N TRP A 368 -6.17 24.77 -2.82
CA TRP A 368 -5.03 25.47 -3.40
C TRP A 368 -4.45 26.54 -2.46
N THR A 369 -5.21 26.99 -1.45
CA THR A 369 -4.70 27.89 -0.39
C THR A 369 -3.52 27.31 0.37
N PHE A 370 -3.36 25.99 0.44
CA PHE A 370 -2.19 25.37 1.07
C PHE A 370 -0.88 25.70 0.35
N LEU A 371 -0.93 26.13 -0.90
CA LEU A 371 0.25 26.64 -1.61
C LEU A 371 0.83 27.90 -0.96
N THR A 372 0.01 28.72 -0.28
CA THR A 372 0.53 29.87 0.49
C THR A 372 1.45 29.46 1.62
N MET A 373 1.24 28.26 2.18
CA MET A 373 2.08 27.71 3.23
C MET A 373 3.39 27.11 2.68
N CYS A 374 3.43 26.78 1.38
CA CYS A 374 4.50 25.99 0.76
C CYS A 374 5.08 26.70 -0.49
N PRO A 375 5.65 27.91 -0.37
CA PRO A 375 6.08 28.70 -1.52
C PRO A 375 7.19 28.04 -2.37
N ASN A 376 8.01 27.16 -1.77
CA ASN A 376 9.09 26.44 -2.46
C ASN A 376 8.72 25.00 -2.86
N VAL A 377 7.43 24.70 -3.01
CA VAL A 377 7.00 23.35 -3.39
C VAL A 377 7.61 22.95 -4.73
N ARG A 378 8.33 21.82 -4.75
CA ARG A 378 8.93 21.20 -5.94
C ARG A 378 8.09 20.05 -6.47
N SER A 379 7.44 19.31 -5.58
CA SER A 379 6.52 18.22 -5.94
C SER A 379 5.12 18.51 -5.43
N LEU A 380 4.17 18.63 -6.34
CA LEU A 380 2.78 18.96 -6.05
C LEU A 380 1.87 17.86 -6.59
N SER A 381 1.07 17.28 -5.71
CA SER A 381 0.06 16.29 -6.06
C SER A 381 -1.31 16.74 -5.57
N ALA A 382 -2.28 16.79 -6.47
CA ALA A 382 -3.68 17.10 -6.19
C ALA A 382 -4.57 15.95 -6.66
N VAL A 383 -5.30 15.31 -5.76
CA VAL A 383 -6.06 14.10 -6.09
C VAL A 383 -7.51 14.26 -5.67
N GLY A 384 -8.44 14.06 -6.60
CA GLY A 384 -9.86 13.92 -6.28
C GLY A 384 -10.13 12.73 -5.36
N GLY A 385 -11.31 12.70 -4.74
CA GLY A 385 -11.76 11.55 -3.95
C GLY A 385 -12.10 10.35 -4.84
N TYR A 386 -12.49 9.22 -4.24
CA TYR A 386 -12.81 7.99 -4.98
C TYR A 386 -14.26 7.93 -5.49
N THR A 387 -15.16 8.76 -4.98
CA THR A 387 -16.54 8.80 -5.46
C THR A 387 -16.64 9.67 -6.72
N THR A 388 -17.62 9.39 -7.59
CA THR A 388 -17.89 10.15 -8.83
C THR A 388 -18.11 11.64 -8.60
N GLU A 389 -18.50 12.02 -7.38
CA GLU A 389 -18.81 13.40 -6.99
C GLU A 389 -17.58 14.20 -6.51
N THR A 390 -16.39 13.59 -6.48
CA THR A 390 -15.22 14.16 -5.79
C THR A 390 -14.06 14.46 -6.74
N GLU A 391 -14.38 14.99 -7.92
CA GLU A 391 -13.40 15.51 -8.88
C GLU A 391 -12.60 16.68 -8.28
N PHE A 392 -11.33 16.83 -8.62
CA PHE A 392 -10.50 17.93 -8.14
C PHE A 392 -10.65 19.16 -9.05
N GLU A 393 -11.01 20.29 -8.44
CA GLU A 393 -11.26 21.56 -9.13
C GLU A 393 -10.00 22.41 -9.25
N VAL A 394 -9.89 23.11 -10.37
CA VAL A 394 -8.86 24.13 -10.60
C VAL A 394 -9.41 25.50 -10.22
N LEU A 395 -8.55 26.42 -9.78
CA LEU A 395 -8.95 27.79 -9.45
C LEU A 395 -9.54 28.49 -10.68
N PRO A 396 -10.82 28.91 -10.65
CA PRO A 396 -11.45 29.55 -11.81
C PRO A 396 -11.03 31.02 -11.95
N ASP A 397 -10.76 31.69 -10.83
CA ASP A 397 -10.51 33.14 -10.78
C ASP A 397 -9.04 33.50 -11.02
N LEU A 398 -8.79 34.56 -11.78
CA LEU A 398 -7.44 35.03 -12.12
C LEU A 398 -6.66 35.57 -10.93
N GLU A 399 -7.31 36.29 -10.01
CA GLU A 399 -6.66 36.85 -8.82
C GLU A 399 -6.21 35.72 -7.89
N LEU A 400 -7.05 34.70 -7.71
CA LEU A 400 -6.70 33.50 -6.93
C LEU A 400 -5.56 32.71 -7.58
N ARG A 401 -5.61 32.51 -8.90
CA ARG A 401 -4.55 31.84 -9.66
C ARG A 401 -3.21 32.56 -9.53
N THR A 402 -3.22 33.89 -9.51
CA THR A 402 -2.04 34.71 -9.26
C THR A 402 -1.55 34.57 -7.82
N MET A 403 -2.47 34.58 -6.84
CA MET A 403 -2.15 34.47 -5.43
C MET A 403 -1.55 33.12 -5.04
N PHE A 404 -2.02 32.03 -5.67
CA PHE A 404 -1.64 30.66 -5.33
C PHE A 404 -0.76 30.01 -6.41
N ASN A 405 -0.03 30.79 -7.22
CA ASN A 405 0.75 30.29 -8.35
C ASN A 405 1.96 29.42 -7.91
N PRO A 406 2.01 28.12 -8.25
CA PRO A 406 3.14 27.26 -7.88
C PRO A 406 4.16 27.04 -9.02
N TRP A 407 3.91 27.56 -10.22
CA TRP A 407 4.56 27.08 -11.45
C TRP A 407 6.03 27.50 -11.61
N SER A 408 6.46 28.51 -10.85
CA SER A 408 7.86 28.96 -10.82
C SER A 408 8.77 28.05 -9.98
N THR A 409 8.20 27.19 -9.13
CA THR A 409 8.95 26.31 -8.21
C THR A 409 8.68 24.83 -8.45
N VAL A 410 7.47 24.47 -8.90
CA VAL A 410 7.10 23.08 -9.13
C VAL A 410 7.89 22.46 -10.28
N GLU A 411 8.54 21.35 -9.98
CA GLU A 411 9.27 20.50 -10.92
C GLU A 411 8.48 19.23 -11.26
N ARG A 412 7.61 18.78 -10.35
CA ARG A 412 6.80 17.57 -10.49
C ARG A 412 5.35 17.87 -10.15
N PHE A 413 4.48 17.80 -11.13
CA PHE A 413 3.06 18.05 -10.96
C PHE A 413 2.25 16.79 -11.26
N VAL A 414 1.29 16.49 -10.39
CA VAL A 414 0.26 15.47 -10.60
C VAL A 414 -1.08 16.06 -10.23
N ILE A 415 -2.05 15.97 -11.12
CA ILE A 415 -3.46 16.11 -10.79
C ILE A 415 -4.23 14.87 -11.23
N GLU A 416 -5.02 14.31 -10.32
CA GLU A 416 -5.87 13.14 -10.60
C GLU A 416 -7.33 13.48 -10.41
N ARG A 417 -8.15 12.95 -11.33
CA ARG A 417 -9.59 13.19 -11.42
C ARG A 417 -9.93 14.67 -11.52
N ILE A 418 -9.25 15.39 -12.40
CA ILE A 418 -9.59 16.80 -12.67
C ILE A 418 -11.06 16.91 -13.12
N ARG A 419 -11.75 17.96 -12.66
CA ARG A 419 -13.16 18.23 -12.97
C ARG A 419 -13.36 18.44 -14.47
N ARG A 420 -14.58 18.13 -14.95
CA ARG A 420 -14.97 18.38 -16.34
C ARG A 420 -14.66 19.84 -16.75
N TYR A 421 -13.99 20.02 -17.89
CA TYR A 421 -13.56 21.31 -18.46
C TYR A 421 -12.43 22.05 -17.74
N ASP A 422 -12.05 21.62 -16.53
CA ASP A 422 -10.97 22.28 -15.78
C ASP A 422 -9.59 22.06 -16.40
N ALA A 423 -9.44 21.14 -17.36
CA ALA A 423 -8.24 21.01 -18.16
C ALA A 423 -7.90 22.30 -18.93
N LEU A 424 -8.91 23.02 -19.44
CA LEU A 424 -8.71 24.34 -20.07
C LEU A 424 -8.29 25.39 -19.05
N VAL A 425 -8.93 25.40 -17.88
CA VAL A 425 -8.61 26.34 -16.79
C VAL A 425 -7.18 26.12 -16.29
N LEU A 426 -6.76 24.86 -16.16
CA LEU A 426 -5.38 24.48 -15.84
C LEU A 426 -4.40 24.96 -16.91
N SER A 427 -4.74 24.77 -18.18
CA SER A 427 -3.94 25.23 -19.31
C SER A 427 -3.73 26.75 -19.27
N LEU A 428 -4.80 27.51 -19.03
CA LEU A 428 -4.74 28.96 -18.89
C LEU A 428 -3.87 29.37 -17.70
N TRP A 429 -4.01 28.70 -16.56
CA TRP A 429 -3.21 29.00 -15.37
C TRP A 429 -1.71 28.79 -15.60
N ILE A 430 -1.34 27.69 -16.24
CA ILE A 430 0.06 27.38 -16.59
C ILE A 430 0.57 28.39 -17.61
N GLY A 431 -0.21 28.70 -18.65
CA GLY A 431 0.17 29.65 -19.70
C GLY A 431 0.40 31.07 -19.17
N GLU A 432 -0.50 31.56 -18.30
CA GLU A 432 -0.34 32.84 -17.61
C GLU A 432 0.95 32.89 -16.77
N ALA A 433 1.27 31.80 -16.07
CA ALA A 433 2.48 31.72 -15.26
C ALA A 433 3.75 31.65 -16.12
N ASN A 434 3.72 30.89 -17.21
CA ASN A 434 4.82 30.77 -18.17
C ASN A 434 5.15 32.12 -18.82
N ALA A 435 4.14 32.95 -19.08
CA ALA A 435 4.33 34.31 -19.57
C ALA A 435 5.05 35.22 -18.57
N MET A 436 4.97 34.94 -17.27
CA MET A 436 5.62 35.71 -16.20
C MET A 436 7.02 35.20 -15.84
N ALA A 437 7.20 33.87 -15.83
CA ALA A 437 8.46 33.23 -15.47
C ALA A 437 8.60 31.87 -16.16
N PRO A 438 9.83 31.43 -16.53
CA PRO A 438 10.04 30.12 -17.10
C PRO A 438 9.54 28.99 -16.19
N LEU A 439 8.83 28.02 -16.78
CA LEU A 439 8.38 26.83 -16.09
C LEU A 439 9.57 25.94 -15.67
N ARG A 440 9.50 25.35 -14.48
CA ARG A 440 10.49 24.36 -14.00
C ARG A 440 10.01 22.91 -14.12
N LEU A 441 8.86 22.68 -14.73
CA LEU A 441 8.20 21.38 -14.83
C LEU A 441 9.06 20.37 -15.60
N THR A 442 9.49 19.33 -14.90
CA THR A 442 10.19 18.17 -15.46
C THR A 442 9.28 16.95 -15.55
N HIS A 443 8.29 16.83 -14.68
CA HIS A 443 7.31 15.74 -14.68
C HIS A 443 5.91 16.33 -14.60
N PHE A 444 5.05 15.98 -15.53
CA PHE A 444 3.68 16.47 -15.61
C PHE A 444 2.71 15.32 -15.83
N LYS A 445 1.75 15.14 -14.91
CA LYS A 445 0.65 14.19 -15.04
C LYS A 445 -0.68 14.88 -14.83
N VAL A 446 -1.60 14.67 -15.77
CA VAL A 446 -3.03 14.98 -15.62
C VAL A 446 -3.81 13.71 -15.86
N ASP A 447 -4.67 13.34 -14.92
CA ASP A 447 -5.70 12.32 -15.11
C ASP A 447 -7.08 12.97 -15.00
N SER A 448 -7.82 12.98 -16.09
CA SER A 448 -9.15 13.57 -16.15
C SER A 448 -10.23 12.52 -15.98
N HIS A 449 -11.17 12.79 -15.06
CA HIS A 449 -12.33 11.90 -14.89
C HIS A 449 -13.18 11.89 -16.17
N TRP A 450 -13.34 13.06 -16.78
CA TRP A 450 -13.98 13.23 -18.08
C TRP A 450 -12.95 13.24 -19.22
N PRO A 451 -13.12 12.41 -20.27
CA PRO A 451 -12.14 12.37 -21.34
C PRO A 451 -11.92 13.71 -22.04
N MET A 452 -10.67 14.19 -22.08
CA MET A 452 -10.26 15.45 -22.69
C MET A 452 -10.45 15.43 -24.22
N ASN A 453 -11.17 16.40 -24.74
CA ASN A 453 -11.34 16.63 -26.17
C ASN A 453 -10.05 17.21 -26.81
N ARG A 454 -10.11 17.50 -28.12
CA ARG A 454 -8.96 18.03 -28.86
C ARG A 454 -8.49 19.38 -28.32
N GLU A 455 -9.41 20.31 -28.09
CA GLU A 455 -9.11 21.66 -27.61
C GLU A 455 -8.47 21.64 -26.23
N GLU A 456 -9.02 20.85 -25.30
CA GLU A 456 -8.47 20.62 -23.96
C GLU A 456 -7.04 20.07 -24.01
N ALA A 457 -6.82 19.00 -24.77
CA ALA A 457 -5.51 18.35 -24.86
C ALA A 457 -4.45 19.27 -25.50
N PHE A 458 -4.77 19.93 -26.61
CA PHE A 458 -3.83 20.82 -27.30
C PHE A 458 -3.55 22.08 -26.49
N SER A 459 -4.55 22.69 -25.85
CA SER A 459 -4.34 23.87 -25.00
C SER A 459 -3.40 23.56 -23.85
N LEU A 460 -3.55 22.37 -23.25
CA LEU A 460 -2.69 21.92 -22.15
C LEU A 460 -1.25 21.70 -22.60
N ILE A 461 -1.06 21.04 -23.75
CA ILE A 461 0.26 20.80 -24.35
C ILE A 461 0.95 22.12 -24.71
N LEU A 462 0.22 23.07 -25.30
CA LEU A 462 0.73 24.40 -25.63
C LEU A 462 1.10 25.21 -24.39
N ALA A 463 0.31 25.14 -23.32
CA ALA A 463 0.62 25.86 -22.08
C ALA A 463 1.95 25.41 -21.45
N LEU A 464 2.36 24.17 -21.69
CA LEU A 464 3.61 23.59 -21.21
C LEU A 464 4.83 23.91 -22.10
N GLU A 465 4.64 24.59 -23.23
CA GLU A 465 5.72 24.94 -24.15
C GLU A 465 6.86 25.69 -23.43
N GLY A 466 8.11 25.27 -23.68
CA GLY A 466 9.30 25.83 -23.03
C GLY A 466 9.66 25.22 -21.67
N ALA A 467 8.80 24.38 -21.07
CA ALA A 467 9.16 23.64 -19.87
C ALA A 467 10.26 22.58 -20.16
N PRO A 468 11.19 22.32 -19.24
CA PRO A 468 12.23 21.29 -19.37
C PRO A 468 11.66 19.88 -19.10
N LEU A 469 10.58 19.53 -19.81
CA LEU A 469 9.78 18.36 -19.55
C LEU A 469 10.53 17.08 -19.93
N ARG A 470 10.62 16.15 -18.98
CA ARG A 470 11.21 14.81 -19.13
C ARG A 470 10.13 13.73 -19.14
N VAL A 471 9.05 13.92 -18.39
CA VAL A 471 7.96 12.95 -18.31
C VAL A 471 6.62 13.65 -18.50
N LEU A 472 5.84 13.16 -19.47
CA LEU A 472 4.48 13.61 -19.75
C LEU A 472 3.50 12.44 -19.63
N ALA A 473 2.46 12.60 -18.81
CA ALA A 473 1.38 11.64 -18.67
C ALA A 473 0.02 12.33 -18.85
N LEU A 474 -0.67 12.01 -19.94
CA LEU A 474 -2.02 12.48 -20.24
C LEU A 474 -2.99 11.31 -20.12
N CYS A 475 -3.70 11.24 -19.01
CA CYS A 475 -4.65 10.19 -18.71
C CYS A 475 -6.09 10.70 -18.89
N GLY A 476 -6.92 9.93 -19.59
CA GLY A 476 -8.28 10.34 -19.92
C GLY A 476 -8.34 11.23 -21.16
N LEU A 477 -7.74 10.81 -22.27
CA LEU A 477 -7.85 11.47 -23.58
C LEU A 477 -9.04 10.92 -24.36
N ARG A 478 -9.98 11.79 -24.78
CA ARG A 478 -10.96 11.45 -25.84
C ARG A 478 -10.35 11.58 -27.22
N TYR A 479 -9.51 12.60 -27.40
CA TYR A 479 -8.84 12.86 -28.66
C TYR A 479 -7.45 12.25 -28.64
N ALA A 480 -7.21 11.24 -29.48
CA ALA A 480 -5.93 10.53 -29.56
C ALA A 480 -5.49 10.30 -31.01
N ARG A 481 -5.71 11.26 -31.91
CA ARG A 481 -5.28 11.16 -33.33
C ARG A 481 -3.77 11.37 -33.49
N LEU A 482 -3.28 11.13 -34.71
CA LEU A 482 -1.86 11.23 -35.08
C LEU A 482 -1.26 12.62 -34.78
N ASP A 483 -2.02 13.69 -35.06
CA ASP A 483 -1.60 15.09 -34.87
C ASP A 483 -1.30 15.44 -33.40
N LEU A 484 -1.90 14.71 -32.45
CA LEU A 484 -1.56 14.85 -31.03
C LEU A 484 -0.11 14.41 -30.75
N ILE A 485 0.30 13.26 -31.32
CA ILE A 485 1.65 12.72 -31.12
C ILE A 485 2.68 13.60 -31.80
N GLU A 486 2.39 14.04 -33.03
CA GLU A 486 3.23 14.99 -33.77
C GLU A 486 3.45 16.26 -32.96
N ARG A 487 2.39 16.85 -32.41
CA ARG A 487 2.51 18.08 -31.62
C ARG A 487 3.30 17.88 -30.32
N ILE A 488 3.13 16.75 -29.64
CA ILE A 488 3.93 16.43 -28.44
C ILE A 488 5.40 16.28 -28.81
N ALA A 489 5.71 15.57 -29.90
CA ALA A 489 7.08 15.35 -30.34
C ALA A 489 7.77 16.65 -30.81
N GLU A 490 7.03 17.53 -31.47
CA GLU A 490 7.51 18.85 -31.90
C GLU A 490 7.90 19.73 -30.69
N LEU A 491 7.03 19.78 -29.67
CA LEU A 491 7.25 20.64 -28.51
C LEU A 491 8.21 20.06 -27.47
N PHE A 492 8.22 18.73 -27.32
CA PHE A 492 8.99 18.03 -26.30
C PHE A 492 9.80 16.86 -26.91
N PRO A 493 10.72 17.13 -27.85
CA PRO A 493 11.50 16.08 -28.52
C PRO A 493 12.41 15.30 -27.56
N ASP A 494 12.74 15.88 -26.41
CA ASP A 494 13.66 15.33 -25.42
C ASP A 494 12.96 14.61 -24.25
N LEU A 495 11.66 14.27 -24.37
CA LEU A 495 10.97 13.45 -23.38
C LEU A 495 11.67 12.10 -23.16
N GLU A 496 11.75 11.67 -21.91
CA GLU A 496 12.22 10.35 -21.47
C GLU A 496 11.06 9.38 -21.22
N GLY A 497 9.91 9.88 -20.77
CA GLY A 497 8.72 9.10 -20.50
C GLY A 497 7.45 9.74 -21.08
N LEU A 498 6.66 8.96 -21.82
CA LEU A 498 5.37 9.39 -22.36
C LEU A 498 4.28 8.36 -22.02
N THR A 499 3.27 8.78 -21.28
CA THR A 499 2.08 7.97 -21.00
C THR A 499 0.83 8.64 -21.59
N LEU A 500 0.08 7.90 -22.40
CA LEU A 500 -1.16 8.37 -23.01
C LEU A 500 -2.26 7.34 -22.78
N ILE A 501 -3.33 7.73 -22.08
CA ILE A 501 -4.46 6.83 -21.78
C ILE A 501 -5.71 7.36 -22.47
N HIS A 502 -6.14 6.67 -23.52
CA HIS A 502 -7.34 6.97 -24.28
C HIS A 502 -8.59 6.46 -23.56
N ARG A 503 -9.64 7.29 -23.48
CA ARG A 503 -10.94 6.96 -22.90
C ARG A 503 -12.04 7.52 -23.80
N ARG A 504 -12.94 6.66 -24.29
CA ARG A 504 -14.07 7.10 -25.14
C ARG A 504 -15.18 7.76 -24.32
N ARG A 505 -15.44 7.23 -23.12
CA ARG A 505 -16.58 7.58 -22.27
C ARG A 505 -16.13 7.95 -20.87
N HIS A 506 -17.02 8.62 -20.16
CA HIS A 506 -16.93 8.72 -18.71
C HIS A 506 -17.09 7.32 -18.13
N VAL A 507 -16.14 6.86 -17.32
CA VAL A 507 -16.21 5.55 -16.68
C VAL A 507 -16.20 5.81 -15.18
N ASN A 508 -17.28 5.41 -14.50
CA ASN A 508 -17.38 5.43 -13.04
C ASN A 508 -16.38 4.47 -12.40
N ASP A 509 -15.97 3.44 -13.16
CA ASP A 509 -15.00 2.46 -12.75
C ASP A 509 -13.59 2.87 -13.20
N THR A 510 -12.70 3.03 -12.23
CA THR A 510 -11.27 3.32 -12.44
C THR A 510 -10.51 2.20 -13.14
N ASN A 511 -11.17 1.08 -13.43
CA ASN A 511 -10.67 0.00 -14.27
C ASN A 511 -10.47 0.50 -15.71
N SER A 512 -9.33 1.16 -15.96
CA SER A 512 -8.86 1.48 -17.30
C SER A 512 -8.65 0.19 -18.08
N MET A 513 -9.68 -0.21 -18.80
CA MET A 513 -9.59 -1.26 -19.80
C MET A 513 -8.70 -0.78 -20.95
N LEU A 514 -8.11 -1.72 -21.68
CA LEU A 514 -7.55 -1.43 -22.99
C LEU A 514 -8.63 -0.73 -23.84
N SER A 515 -8.23 0.27 -24.61
CA SER A 515 -9.13 1.07 -25.43
C SER A 515 -8.79 0.92 -26.89
N VAL A 516 -9.80 0.86 -27.76
CA VAL A 516 -9.59 0.94 -29.21
C VAL A 516 -9.22 2.38 -29.56
N TRP A 517 -7.98 2.58 -30.00
CA TRP A 517 -7.46 3.88 -30.44
C TRP A 517 -8.00 4.26 -31.83
N PRO A 518 -8.00 5.55 -32.20
CA PRO A 518 -8.54 5.99 -33.50
C PRO A 518 -7.81 5.48 -34.75
N HIS A 519 -6.54 5.12 -34.62
CA HIS A 519 -5.70 4.59 -35.70
C HIS A 519 -5.02 3.30 -35.27
N ALA A 520 -4.46 2.56 -36.23
CA ALA A 520 -3.70 1.36 -35.92
C ALA A 520 -2.33 1.68 -35.33
N SER A 521 -1.75 0.74 -34.58
CA SER A 521 -0.44 0.89 -33.93
C SER A 521 0.69 1.26 -34.91
N TRP A 522 0.64 0.74 -36.14
CA TRP A 522 1.62 1.02 -37.19
C TRP A 522 1.54 2.42 -37.79
N GLU A 523 0.42 3.13 -37.62
CA GLU A 523 0.30 4.54 -38.01
C GLU A 523 0.92 5.46 -36.95
N TYR A 524 0.78 5.11 -35.66
CA TYR A 524 1.40 5.88 -34.57
C TYR A 524 2.91 5.68 -34.49
N ALA A 525 3.39 4.44 -34.60
CA ALA A 525 4.78 4.10 -34.30
C ALA A 525 5.82 4.97 -35.04
N PRO A 526 5.68 5.28 -36.35
CA PRO A 526 6.63 6.14 -37.07
C PRO A 526 6.80 7.54 -36.47
N LEU A 527 5.76 8.10 -35.86
CA LEU A 527 5.78 9.44 -35.27
C LEU A 527 6.72 9.52 -34.07
N PHE A 528 6.94 8.39 -33.38
CA PHE A 528 7.82 8.32 -32.21
C PHE A 528 9.32 8.40 -32.56
N ARG A 529 9.68 8.37 -33.85
CA ARG A 529 11.05 8.63 -34.31
C ARG A 529 11.53 10.05 -33.99
N GLN A 530 10.60 10.99 -33.82
CA GLN A 530 10.89 12.38 -33.54
C GLN A 530 11.39 12.62 -32.10
N PHE A 531 11.19 11.66 -31.19
CA PHE A 531 11.72 11.76 -29.83
C PHE A 531 13.17 11.29 -29.77
N ASN A 532 14.05 12.17 -29.26
CA ASN A 532 15.49 11.94 -29.18
C ASN A 532 15.90 11.12 -27.94
N LYS A 533 15.08 11.11 -26.89
CA LYS A 533 15.43 10.55 -25.57
C LYS A 533 14.35 9.65 -24.97
N LEU A 534 13.31 9.31 -25.73
CA LEU A 534 12.16 8.59 -25.17
C LEU A 534 12.53 7.15 -24.85
N GLU A 535 12.57 6.82 -23.57
CA GLU A 535 12.95 5.51 -23.05
C GLU A 535 11.74 4.69 -22.60
N HIS A 536 10.65 5.36 -22.19
CA HIS A 536 9.50 4.72 -21.56
C HIS A 536 8.17 5.17 -22.21
N ILE A 537 7.40 4.20 -22.70
CA ILE A 537 6.04 4.45 -23.22
C ILE A 537 5.01 3.72 -22.35
N GLY A 538 3.90 4.40 -22.04
CA GLY A 538 2.71 3.80 -21.43
C GLY A 538 1.47 4.09 -22.25
N MET A 539 0.74 3.05 -22.68
CA MET A 539 -0.52 3.22 -23.44
C MET A 539 -1.55 2.18 -23.01
N ASN A 540 -2.83 2.51 -23.03
CA ASN A 540 -3.92 1.52 -22.93
C ASN A 540 -4.40 1.11 -24.33
N LEU A 541 -3.46 0.83 -25.23
CA LEU A 541 -3.75 0.47 -26.61
C LEU A 541 -4.31 -0.94 -26.69
N TYR A 542 -5.57 -1.08 -27.12
CA TYR A 542 -6.12 -2.36 -27.56
C TYR A 542 -5.76 -2.58 -29.02
N THR A 543 -5.14 -3.73 -29.31
CA THR A 543 -4.84 -4.16 -30.68
C THR A 543 -5.67 -5.37 -31.00
N GLN A 544 -6.74 -5.16 -31.77
CA GLN A 544 -7.60 -6.23 -32.24
C GLN A 544 -6.77 -7.27 -32.99
N THR A 545 -6.90 -8.53 -32.61
CA THR A 545 -6.39 -9.65 -33.40
C THR A 545 -7.29 -9.85 -34.63
N ILE A 546 -6.79 -10.49 -35.69
CA ILE A 546 -7.62 -10.86 -36.86
C ILE A 546 -8.82 -11.71 -36.40
N THR A 547 -8.66 -12.52 -35.36
CA THR A 547 -9.73 -13.33 -34.76
C THR A 547 -10.80 -12.51 -34.04
N ASP A 548 -10.47 -11.34 -33.48
CA ASP A 548 -11.45 -10.45 -32.83
C ASP A 548 -12.45 -9.85 -33.86
N TYR A 549 -12.08 -9.78 -35.14
CA TYR A 549 -12.99 -9.35 -36.23
C TYR A 549 -13.94 -10.44 -36.71
N VAL A 550 -13.69 -11.70 -36.33
CA VAL A 550 -14.49 -12.87 -36.76
C VAL A 550 -15.64 -13.14 -35.81
N ASP A 551 -15.77 -12.38 -34.72
CA ASP A 551 -16.95 -12.48 -33.86
C ASP A 551 -18.19 -12.03 -34.63
N CYS A 552 -19.14 -12.96 -34.77
CA CYS A 552 -20.20 -12.96 -35.78
C CYS A 552 -21.07 -11.69 -35.75
N GLU A 553 -21.14 -11.01 -34.61
CA GLU A 553 -21.96 -9.81 -34.44
C GLU A 553 -21.35 -8.56 -35.10
N LEU A 554 -20.02 -8.42 -35.20
CA LEU A 554 -19.43 -7.21 -35.81
C LEU A 554 -19.73 -7.16 -37.31
N MET A 555 -19.57 -8.29 -38.02
CA MET A 555 -19.97 -8.39 -39.43
C MET A 555 -21.47 -8.18 -39.59
N GLN A 556 -22.30 -8.76 -38.73
CA GLN A 556 -23.75 -8.58 -38.78
C GLN A 556 -24.16 -7.11 -38.57
N ARG A 557 -23.47 -6.36 -37.71
CA ARG A 557 -23.71 -4.93 -37.50
C ARG A 557 -23.19 -4.05 -38.64
N MET A 558 -22.08 -4.42 -39.27
CA MET A 558 -21.63 -3.77 -40.51
C MET A 558 -22.64 -3.98 -41.64
N GLU A 559 -23.34 -5.12 -41.64
CA GLU A 559 -24.41 -5.43 -42.58
C GLU A 559 -25.74 -4.75 -42.24
N THR A 560 -26.11 -4.59 -40.95
CA THR A 560 -27.40 -3.98 -40.54
C THR A 560 -27.34 -2.46 -40.38
N GLY A 561 -26.16 -1.88 -40.16
CA GLY A 561 -25.99 -0.44 -39.92
C GLY A 561 -26.49 0.03 -38.54
N GLU A 562 -26.87 -0.90 -37.66
CA GLU A 562 -27.29 -0.59 -36.29
C GLU A 562 -26.05 -0.39 -35.41
N TRP A 563 -25.76 0.87 -35.09
CA TRP A 563 -24.78 1.21 -34.06
C TRP A 563 -25.49 1.17 -32.71
N ASP A 564 -24.97 0.40 -31.75
CA ASP A 564 -25.48 0.44 -30.38
C ASP A 564 -25.21 1.83 -29.78
N GLU A 565 -26.25 2.68 -29.73
CA GLU A 565 -26.17 4.00 -29.12
C GLU A 565 -25.80 3.91 -27.62
N ASN A 566 -26.12 2.79 -26.97
CA ASN A 566 -25.79 2.56 -25.57
C ASN A 566 -24.33 2.12 -25.39
N GLY A 567 -23.61 1.77 -26.48
CA GLY A 567 -22.24 1.24 -26.55
C GLY A 567 -21.79 0.46 -25.32
N GLN A 568 -22.61 -0.50 -24.90
CA GLN A 568 -22.25 -1.50 -23.89
C GLN A 568 -21.57 -2.70 -24.55
N ASP A 569 -20.84 -2.46 -25.65
CA ASP A 569 -19.98 -3.45 -26.26
C ASP A 569 -18.79 -3.73 -25.33
N GLU A 570 -19.01 -4.64 -24.39
CA GLU A 570 -17.96 -5.43 -23.78
C GLU A 570 -17.37 -6.32 -24.88
N VAL A 571 -16.46 -5.76 -25.68
CA VAL A 571 -15.62 -6.55 -26.57
C VAL A 571 -14.96 -7.61 -25.69
N TYR A 572 -15.33 -8.88 -25.89
CA TYR A 572 -14.66 -10.02 -25.26
C TYR A 572 -13.23 -10.01 -25.78
N MET A 573 -12.34 -9.33 -25.04
CA MET A 573 -10.94 -9.20 -25.43
C MET A 573 -10.32 -10.58 -25.32
N SER A 574 -9.93 -11.16 -26.46
CA SER A 574 -9.26 -12.46 -26.48
C SER A 574 -7.99 -12.41 -25.62
N GLU A 575 -7.70 -13.50 -24.90
CA GLU A 575 -6.54 -13.58 -24.01
C GLU A 575 -5.20 -13.54 -24.79
N GLU A 576 -5.24 -13.80 -26.09
CA GLU A 576 -4.07 -13.87 -26.99
C GLU A 576 -3.83 -12.57 -27.76
N LEU A 577 -3.65 -11.45 -27.05
CA LEU A 577 -3.21 -10.20 -27.69
C LEU A 577 -1.75 -10.31 -28.13
N ASP A 578 -1.46 -10.03 -29.42
CA ASP A 578 -0.10 -9.93 -29.95
C ASP A 578 0.62 -8.63 -29.52
N ARG A 579 0.72 -8.46 -28.20
CA ARG A 579 1.34 -7.32 -27.53
C ARG A 579 2.82 -7.19 -27.90
N ASP A 580 3.51 -8.32 -28.06
CA ASP A 580 4.93 -8.37 -28.42
C ASP A 580 5.21 -7.72 -29.77
N THR A 581 4.39 -8.00 -30.80
CA THR A 581 4.54 -7.39 -32.12
C THR A 581 4.34 -5.87 -32.06
N VAL A 582 3.33 -5.41 -31.31
CA VAL A 582 3.07 -3.98 -31.11
C VAL A 582 4.28 -3.31 -30.45
N VAL A 583 4.82 -3.89 -29.38
CA VAL A 583 5.99 -3.31 -28.69
C VAL A 583 7.22 -3.29 -29.60
N ARG A 584 7.46 -4.36 -30.37
CA ARG A 584 8.56 -4.43 -31.35
C ARG A 584 8.44 -3.32 -32.40
N LEU A 585 7.23 -3.03 -32.85
CA LEU A 585 6.96 -1.98 -33.84
C LEU A 585 7.32 -0.59 -33.30
N PHE A 586 6.87 -0.24 -32.09
CA PHE A 586 7.28 1.03 -31.46
C PHE A 586 8.79 1.08 -31.22
N ALA A 587 9.40 -0.03 -30.76
CA ALA A 587 10.84 -0.12 -30.56
C ALA A 587 11.64 -0.02 -31.86
N LEU A 588 11.08 -0.41 -33.01
CA LEU A 588 11.72 -0.24 -34.32
C LEU A 588 11.79 1.24 -34.71
N HIS A 589 10.72 2.00 -34.43
CA HIS A 589 10.63 3.41 -34.83
C HIS A 589 11.22 4.39 -33.79
N CYS A 590 11.34 4.00 -32.52
CA CYS A 590 11.95 4.78 -31.44
C CYS A 590 13.21 4.06 -30.92
N PRO A 591 14.42 4.40 -31.42
CA PRO A 591 15.66 3.70 -31.06
C PRO A 591 16.03 3.77 -29.58
N THR A 592 15.61 4.81 -28.87
CA THR A 592 15.90 5.01 -27.44
C THR A 592 15.00 4.21 -26.51
N LEU A 593 13.93 3.60 -27.02
CA LEU A 593 12.92 2.94 -26.20
C LEU A 593 13.49 1.73 -25.46
N LYS A 594 13.34 1.72 -24.12
CA LYS A 594 13.79 0.67 -23.20
C LYS A 594 12.64 -0.08 -22.55
N SER A 595 11.45 0.52 -22.44
CA SER A 595 10.27 -0.19 -21.94
C SER A 595 8.96 0.29 -22.56
N PHE A 596 8.01 -0.62 -22.68
CA PHE A 596 6.64 -0.33 -23.08
C PHE A 596 5.67 -0.96 -22.09
N THR A 597 4.74 -0.16 -21.56
CA THR A 597 3.73 -0.63 -20.60
C THR A 597 2.35 -0.57 -21.22
N PHE A 598 1.66 -1.71 -21.24
CA PHE A 598 0.23 -1.73 -21.46
C PHE A 598 -0.48 -1.42 -20.14
N HIS A 599 -1.21 -0.32 -20.13
CA HIS A 599 -2.12 0.01 -19.03
C HIS A 599 -3.43 -0.75 -19.22
N ASP A 600 -3.40 -2.01 -18.81
CA ASP A 600 -4.56 -2.87 -18.60
C ASP A 600 -5.08 -2.70 -17.16
N ARG A 601 -6.20 -3.35 -16.81
CA ARG A 601 -6.92 -3.37 -15.51
C ARG A 601 -6.07 -3.02 -14.29
N ALA A 602 -6.70 -2.40 -13.29
CA ALA A 602 -6.20 -1.91 -12.00
C ALA A 602 -4.96 -2.59 -11.36
N SER A 603 -4.79 -3.91 -11.52
CA SER A 603 -3.78 -4.71 -10.84
C SER A 603 -2.74 -5.38 -11.76
N LEU A 604 -2.89 -5.35 -13.10
CA LEU A 604 -1.99 -6.04 -14.02
C LEU A 604 -1.39 -5.07 -15.03
N ARG A 605 -0.17 -4.60 -14.74
CA ARG A 605 0.65 -3.88 -15.71
C ARG A 605 1.53 -4.88 -16.41
N LEU A 606 1.24 -5.15 -17.67
CA LEU A 606 2.16 -5.88 -18.52
C LEU A 606 3.19 -4.88 -19.05
N ALA A 607 4.32 -4.85 -18.36
CA ALA A 607 5.49 -4.12 -18.79
C ALA A 607 6.39 -5.03 -19.64
N TYR A 608 6.88 -4.48 -20.74
CA TYR A 608 7.83 -5.10 -21.62
C TYR A 608 9.17 -4.38 -21.51
N LEU A 609 10.24 -5.15 -21.35
CA LEU A 609 11.60 -4.68 -21.42
C LEU A 609 12.11 -4.83 -22.85
N ILE A 610 12.74 -3.77 -23.34
CA ILE A 610 13.29 -3.70 -24.69
C ILE A 610 14.79 -3.61 -24.57
N SER A 611 15.47 -4.59 -25.13
CA SER A 611 16.91 -4.57 -25.37
C SER A 611 17.17 -4.54 -26.88
N ARG A 612 18.39 -4.27 -27.30
CA ARG A 612 18.78 -4.30 -28.71
C ARG A 612 19.96 -5.23 -28.91
N ARG A 613 19.94 -5.95 -30.02
CA ARG A 613 21.09 -6.72 -30.50
C ARG A 613 22.15 -5.77 -31.06
N SER A 614 23.33 -6.30 -31.36
CA SER A 614 24.45 -5.54 -31.95
C SER A 614 24.12 -4.89 -33.30
N ASP A 615 23.12 -5.41 -34.03
CA ASP A 615 22.61 -4.88 -35.29
C ASP A 615 21.53 -3.79 -35.12
N GLY A 616 21.15 -3.46 -33.87
CA GLY A 616 20.10 -2.50 -33.55
C GLY A 616 18.68 -3.06 -33.49
N THR A 617 18.49 -4.34 -33.88
CA THR A 617 17.18 -5.00 -33.88
C THR A 617 16.64 -5.12 -32.44
N PRO A 618 15.37 -4.70 -32.18
CA PRO A 618 14.79 -4.77 -30.85
C PRO A 618 14.46 -6.21 -30.44
N VAL A 619 14.78 -6.55 -29.19
CA VAL A 619 14.41 -7.78 -28.50
C VAL A 619 13.50 -7.40 -27.36
N VAL A 620 12.26 -7.88 -27.43
CA VAL A 620 11.20 -7.58 -26.47
C VAL A 620 11.02 -8.79 -25.56
N GLN A 621 10.95 -8.55 -24.25
CA GLN A 621 10.73 -9.56 -23.22
C GLN A 621 9.68 -9.05 -22.23
N PRO A 622 8.65 -9.85 -21.90
CA PRO A 622 7.73 -9.50 -20.82
C PRO A 622 8.47 -9.49 -19.48
N GLU A 623 8.12 -8.57 -18.58
CA GLU A 623 8.66 -8.55 -17.23
C GLU A 623 8.10 -9.75 -16.42
N GLU A 624 8.84 -10.86 -16.36
CA GLU A 624 8.39 -12.12 -15.75
C GLU A 624 8.12 -12.02 -14.22
N ARG A 625 8.57 -10.96 -13.55
CA ARG A 625 8.48 -10.82 -12.10
C ARG A 625 7.11 -10.27 -11.66
N HIS A 626 6.16 -11.18 -11.48
CA HIS A 626 4.87 -10.91 -10.82
C HIS A 626 5.01 -10.44 -9.36
N SER A 627 6.18 -10.62 -8.73
CA SER A 627 6.39 -10.39 -7.30
C SER A 627 6.68 -8.93 -6.91
N SER A 628 6.90 -8.04 -7.87
CA SER A 628 6.80 -6.60 -7.63
C SER A 628 5.74 -6.04 -8.55
N ILE A 629 4.53 -5.82 -8.00
CA ILE A 629 3.40 -5.11 -8.63
C ILE A 629 3.83 -3.76 -9.26
N LEU A 630 5.03 -3.28 -8.94
CA LEU A 630 5.69 -2.12 -9.53
C LEU A 630 7.16 -2.49 -9.77
N GLY A 631 7.50 -3.03 -10.95
CA GLY A 631 8.89 -3.13 -11.39
C GLY A 631 9.62 -1.80 -11.21
N PRO A 632 10.96 -1.79 -11.07
CA PRO A 632 11.75 -0.61 -10.71
C PRO A 632 11.59 0.57 -11.69
N ILE A 633 11.13 0.28 -12.92
CA ILE A 633 10.97 1.24 -14.00
C ILE A 633 9.67 2.06 -13.86
N LEU A 634 8.62 1.55 -13.20
CA LEU A 634 7.29 2.16 -13.28
C LEU A 634 7.09 3.40 -12.39
N LYS A 635 7.67 3.48 -11.20
CA LYS A 635 7.34 4.59 -10.26
C LYS A 635 7.83 5.96 -10.72
N ARG A 636 9.00 6.03 -11.37
CA ARG A 636 9.62 7.29 -11.81
C ARG A 636 9.04 7.84 -13.11
N TYR A 637 8.42 6.98 -13.93
CA TYR A 637 7.94 7.37 -15.26
C TYR A 637 6.42 7.21 -15.42
N CYS A 638 5.74 6.54 -14.48
CA CYS A 638 4.30 6.35 -14.52
C CYS A 638 3.67 6.27 -13.10
N PRO A 639 3.14 7.38 -12.55
CA PRO A 639 2.47 7.44 -11.25
C PRO A 639 1.11 6.77 -11.26
N SER A 640 0.72 6.06 -12.33
CA SER A 640 -0.61 5.49 -12.48
C SER A 640 -0.92 4.40 -11.45
N ALA A 641 0.01 4.05 -10.54
CA ALA A 641 -0.24 3.08 -9.49
C ALA A 641 -1.46 3.54 -8.70
N MET A 642 -2.59 2.84 -8.84
CA MET A 642 -3.88 3.19 -8.23
C MET A 642 -3.79 3.56 -6.74
N TYR A 643 -2.76 3.06 -6.05
CA TYR A 643 -2.55 3.23 -4.63
C TYR A 643 -1.40 4.17 -4.25
N ASN A 644 -0.47 4.49 -5.16
CA ASN A 644 0.68 5.38 -4.88
C ASN A 644 0.65 6.57 -5.85
N GLN A 645 -0.24 7.51 -5.55
CA GLN A 645 -0.70 8.61 -6.40
C GLN A 645 0.30 9.77 -6.55
N THR A 646 1.59 9.58 -6.22
CA THR A 646 2.58 10.67 -6.18
C THR A 646 3.92 10.23 -6.76
N TRP A 647 4.66 11.19 -7.33
CA TRP A 647 6.06 10.99 -7.67
C TRP A 647 6.90 10.75 -6.39
N ASP A 648 8.09 10.20 -6.57
CA ASP A 648 9.06 10.14 -5.47
C ASP A 648 9.25 11.57 -4.89
N PRO A 649 9.33 11.72 -3.57
CA PRO A 649 9.52 13.03 -2.95
C PRO A 649 10.83 13.68 -3.42
N ALA A 650 10.80 14.99 -3.62
CA ALA A 650 11.99 15.81 -3.82
C ALA A 650 12.79 15.81 -2.51
N LEU A 651 14.03 15.33 -2.58
CA LEU A 651 14.94 15.43 -1.45
C LEU A 651 15.54 16.83 -1.42
N PRO A 652 15.76 17.41 -0.23
CA PRO A 652 16.54 18.64 -0.12
C PRO A 652 17.92 18.40 -0.73
N GLU A 653 18.44 19.41 -1.43
CA GLU A 653 19.81 19.40 -1.93
C GLU A 653 20.75 19.39 -0.72
N THR A 654 21.49 18.29 -0.56
CA THR A 654 22.41 18.04 0.56
C THR A 654 23.68 18.84 0.47
#